data_AF-A0A519E8R6-F1
#
_entry.id   AF-A0A519E8R6-F1
#
_cell.length_a   1.000
_cell.length_b   1.000
_cell.length_c   1.000
_cell.angle_alpha   90.00
_cell.angle_beta   90.00
_cell.angle_gamma   90.00
#
_symmetry.space_group_name_H-M   'P 1'
#
loop_
_entity.id
_entity.type
_entity.pdbx_description
1 polymer ?
#
loop_
_entity_poly.entity_id
_entity_poly.type
_entity_poly.pdbx_seq_one_letter_code
_entity_poly.pdbx_strand_id
1 'polypeptide(L)'
;FIALIFQVLFVFFAMVINIGLIVHDKINLQNSVDLAAYYAAQRQAEILNEIAHINYQIRQDYKLLAWRYRVLGTLGRDFRGNNKPPALTDLGVPLSDSVPWVEANAPSVCVANLMWRETASLSSEPENHCYKDYNAPIPRIPNLTIVAPFIPLVGIVAQRIAELREAQVRDCSQTGPNSWMFAAQMIQAYKNSIAARKAVIARLRKNLVAKDFVDQSNSAVKDGVFLTLKNNLTATNRDTLQVENFELMNGLANETCSGQNGDGAPTLPEIPTAVMMYYTAAKGATDCTVDRQLIVSAPTAPPLAMDVDEFNLLKGYLTEPASRSNLENPEALLGSSLGFEKNPWCMAYVGVKARTTPRKPFAPFGQAVTLEARSFAQPFGGRIGPWYGTSWTRGSPQSAGGRTDPLTAPRLESSSLPDAAEFLPNYSRFPGDQLGLKSPAAMGAQRALLSSYKTAPWLSLSYYRGFVTVPTSGDPLAWDYKSPDQSKASIGVKNIRRAEMLAVAPDVFDATYYSIDPQYYGNYLQASESGSRFPGLPNVQGYQVKVPPDIGGRNGVEESKAISIVDQIAAVNATDGTGLDATMFGTVLKWPIRKWEHLLTGWAPINAKNFGFPDAKFGKCDTPAASKVMIPGACAQGGRTGYSVRIISRDHLLTDTWDVGGTNAKGGILNVPSSDF
;
A
#
# COMPACT_ATOMS: atom_id res chain seq x y z
N PHE A 1 63.73 2.48 55.08
CA PHE A 1 63.64 1.49 53.98
C PHE A 1 62.27 0.82 53.90
N ILE A 2 61.81 0.14 54.95
CA ILE A 2 60.46 -0.51 54.99
C ILE A 2 59.33 0.50 54.70
N ALA A 3 59.34 1.69 55.33
CA ALA A 3 58.34 2.73 55.07
C ALA A 3 58.29 3.19 53.59
N LEU A 4 59.45 3.23 52.92
CA LEU A 4 59.58 3.62 51.51
C LEU A 4 58.97 2.57 50.59
N ILE A 5 59.18 1.28 50.89
CA ILE A 5 58.59 0.15 50.15
C ILE A 5 57.07 0.15 50.30
N PHE A 6 56.54 0.34 51.52
CA PHE A 6 55.10 0.41 51.76
C PHE A 6 54.46 1.59 51.02
N GLN A 7 55.13 2.76 50.99
CA GLN A 7 54.63 3.92 50.27
C GLN A 7 54.58 3.70 48.76
N VAL A 8 55.60 3.07 48.18
CA VAL A 8 55.63 2.73 46.75
C VAL A 8 54.54 1.69 46.40
N LEU A 9 54.41 0.63 47.21
CA LEU A 9 53.35 -0.38 47.02
C LEU A 9 51.94 0.22 47.12
N PHE A 10 51.73 1.14 48.06
CA PHE A 10 50.44 1.81 48.22
C PHE A 10 50.09 2.68 46.99
N VAL A 11 51.06 3.40 46.44
CA VAL A 11 50.86 4.19 45.21
C VAL A 11 50.50 3.28 44.03
N PHE A 12 51.19 2.15 43.85
CA PHE A 12 50.86 1.19 42.80
C PHE A 12 49.48 0.57 42.98
N PHE A 13 49.11 0.20 44.21
CA PHE A 13 47.79 -0.34 44.52
C PHE A 13 46.68 0.67 44.21
N ALA A 14 46.87 1.92 44.64
CA ALA A 14 45.96 3.03 44.35
C ALA A 14 45.82 3.30 42.84
N MET A 15 46.93 3.23 42.09
CA MET A 15 46.94 3.37 40.64
C MET A 15 46.14 2.26 39.94
N VAL A 16 46.36 1.00 40.31
CA VAL A 16 45.65 -0.16 39.73
C VAL A 16 44.14 -0.06 39.99
N ILE A 17 43.73 0.34 41.20
CA ILE A 17 42.32 0.55 41.52
C ILE A 17 41.71 1.66 40.65
N ASN A 18 42.38 2.80 40.49
CA ASN A 18 41.86 3.87 39.65
C ASN A 18 41.69 3.42 38.20
N ILE A 19 42.68 2.72 37.63
CA ILE A 19 42.60 2.20 36.26
C ILE A 19 41.41 1.24 36.16
N GLY A 20 41.26 0.31 37.10
CA GLY A 20 40.12 -0.61 37.14
C GLY A 20 38.77 0.11 37.17
N LEU A 21 38.63 1.12 38.03
CA LEU A 21 37.43 1.93 38.13
C LEU A 21 37.18 2.82 36.90
N ILE A 22 38.22 3.31 36.22
CA ILE A 22 38.09 4.09 34.98
C ILE A 22 37.64 3.18 33.83
N VAL A 23 38.26 2.01 33.69
CA VAL A 23 37.89 1.02 32.66
C VAL A 23 36.46 0.56 32.87
N HIS A 24 36.06 0.25 34.11
CA HIS A 24 34.69 -0.11 34.45
C HIS A 24 33.69 0.97 34.03
N ASP A 25 33.93 2.23 34.41
CA ASP A 25 33.01 3.32 34.07
C ASP A 25 32.99 3.63 32.58
N LYS A 26 34.11 3.45 31.88
CA LYS A 26 34.19 3.57 30.43
C LYS A 26 33.36 2.49 29.73
N ILE A 27 33.47 1.23 30.16
CA ILE A 27 32.68 0.12 29.61
C ILE A 27 31.19 0.33 29.91
N ASN A 28 30.84 0.75 31.12
CA ASN A 28 29.46 1.05 31.47
C ASN A 28 28.88 2.19 30.61
N LEU A 29 29.63 3.28 30.43
CA LEU A 29 29.23 4.39 29.56
C LEU A 29 29.03 3.91 28.11
N GLN A 30 29.95 3.10 27.58
CA GLN A 30 29.84 2.56 26.22
C GLN A 30 28.61 1.67 26.05
N ASN A 31 28.40 0.69 26.95
CA ASN A 31 27.24 -0.19 26.91
C ASN A 31 25.92 0.59 27.01
N SER A 32 25.89 1.65 27.82
CA SER A 32 24.70 2.48 27.98
C SER A 32 24.41 3.31 26.73
N VAL A 33 25.45 3.83 26.07
CA VAL A 33 25.32 4.54 24.78
C VAL A 33 24.91 3.59 23.65
N ASP A 34 25.41 2.35 23.63
CA ASP A 34 25.01 1.31 22.69
C ASP A 34 23.53 0.97 22.81
N LEU A 35 23.02 0.78 24.04
CA LEU A 35 21.60 0.56 24.31
C LEU A 35 20.73 1.76 23.90
N ALA A 36 21.21 2.97 24.16
CA ALA A 36 20.51 4.19 23.78
C ALA A 36 20.42 4.36 22.25
N ALA A 37 21.51 4.05 21.52
CA ALA A 37 21.51 4.05 20.06
C ALA A 37 20.58 2.97 19.51
N TYR A 38 20.56 1.78 20.11
CA TYR A 38 19.66 0.69 19.72
C TYR A 38 18.19 1.09 19.89
N TYR A 39 17.83 1.75 21.01
CA TYR A 39 16.49 2.29 21.23
C TYR A 39 16.08 3.32 20.16
N ALA A 40 16.97 4.28 19.86
CA ALA A 40 16.71 5.29 18.82
C ALA A 40 16.46 4.64 17.45
N ALA A 41 17.30 3.66 17.08
CA ALA A 41 17.16 2.95 15.81
C ALA A 41 15.90 2.09 15.77
N GLN A 42 15.44 1.55 16.91
CA GLN A 42 14.17 0.85 16.99
C GLN A 42 13.00 1.78 16.67
N ARG A 43 12.97 3.00 17.24
CA ARG A 43 11.92 3.98 16.92
C ARG A 43 11.95 4.41 15.45
N GLN A 44 13.14 4.54 14.87
CA GLN A 44 13.28 4.79 13.44
C GLN A 44 12.79 3.61 12.58
N ALA A 45 13.05 2.37 13.00
CA ALA A 45 12.57 1.15 12.34
C ALA A 45 11.04 1.01 12.40
N GLU A 46 10.41 1.39 13.52
CA GLU A 46 8.95 1.41 13.68
C GLU A 46 8.28 2.33 12.64
N ILE A 47 8.83 3.55 12.42
CA ILE A 47 8.34 4.47 11.38
C ILE A 47 8.52 3.87 9.98
N LEU A 48 9.68 3.26 9.70
CA LEU A 48 9.96 2.65 8.41
C LEU A 48 9.04 1.44 8.12
N ASN A 49 8.68 0.65 9.14
CA ASN A 49 7.75 -0.47 9.01
C ASN A 49 6.34 -0.02 8.69
N GLU A 50 5.89 1.05 9.33
CA GLU A 50 4.58 1.64 9.06
C GLU A 50 4.52 2.20 7.64
N ILE A 51 5.55 2.95 7.21
CA ILE A 51 5.66 3.44 5.83
C ILE A 51 5.62 2.26 4.84
N ALA A 52 6.38 1.19 5.11
CA ALA A 52 6.42 0.01 4.24
C ALA A 52 5.04 -0.63 4.07
N HIS A 53 4.30 -0.79 5.18
CA HIS A 53 2.98 -1.39 5.15
C HIS A 53 1.95 -0.48 4.44
N ILE A 54 1.92 0.83 4.73
CA ILE A 54 1.01 1.76 4.04
C ILE A 54 1.33 1.84 2.55
N ASN A 55 2.62 1.77 2.18
CA ASN A 55 3.04 1.74 0.78
C ASN A 55 2.60 0.45 0.06
N TYR A 56 2.59 -0.69 0.76
CA TYR A 56 1.96 -1.90 0.27
C TYR A 56 0.45 -1.71 0.04
N GLN A 57 -0.26 -1.03 0.93
CA GLN A 57 -1.69 -0.77 0.71
C GLN A 57 -1.96 0.14 -0.50
N ILE A 58 -1.05 1.07 -0.86
CA ILE A 58 -1.14 1.80 -2.15
C ILE A 58 -1.07 0.82 -3.33
N ARG A 59 -0.21 -0.19 -3.26
CA ARG A 59 -0.18 -1.28 -4.26
C ARG A 59 -1.49 -2.06 -4.25
N GLN A 60 -2.07 -2.36 -3.09
CA GLN A 60 -3.38 -3.01 -3.00
C GLN A 60 -4.49 -2.18 -3.67
N ASP A 61 -4.51 -0.86 -3.47
CA ASP A 61 -5.44 0.05 -4.16
C ASP A 61 -5.31 -0.05 -5.69
N TYR A 62 -4.07 -0.13 -6.20
CA TYR A 62 -3.81 -0.33 -7.62
C TYR A 62 -4.24 -1.73 -8.12
N LYS A 63 -4.01 -2.79 -7.33
CA LYS A 63 -4.51 -4.15 -7.60
C LYS A 63 -6.04 -4.17 -7.69
N LEU A 64 -6.71 -3.48 -6.76
CA LEU A 64 -8.17 -3.37 -6.73
C LEU A 64 -8.71 -2.68 -7.97
N LEU A 65 -8.11 -1.56 -8.38
CA LEU A 65 -8.45 -0.84 -9.60
C LEU A 65 -8.28 -1.73 -10.84
N ALA A 66 -7.15 -2.42 -10.96
CA ALA A 66 -6.88 -3.32 -12.07
C ALA A 66 -7.86 -4.49 -12.12
N TRP A 67 -8.21 -5.06 -10.96
CA TRP A 67 -9.20 -6.13 -10.85
C TRP A 67 -10.61 -5.66 -11.21
N ARG A 68 -11.08 -4.53 -10.67
CA ARG A 68 -12.38 -3.94 -11.04
C ARG A 68 -12.46 -3.63 -12.53
N TYR A 69 -11.39 -3.12 -13.12
CA TYR A 69 -11.34 -2.81 -14.54
C TYR A 69 -11.40 -4.07 -15.41
N ARG A 70 -10.50 -5.03 -15.15
CA ARG A 70 -10.31 -6.20 -16.03
C ARG A 70 -11.31 -7.30 -15.76
N VAL A 71 -11.68 -7.54 -14.50
CA VAL A 71 -12.61 -8.61 -14.12
C VAL A 71 -14.03 -8.08 -14.17
N LEU A 72 -14.43 -7.20 -13.24
CA LEU A 72 -15.82 -6.71 -13.17
C LEU A 72 -16.26 -5.93 -14.41
N GLY A 73 -15.38 -5.04 -14.91
CA GLY A 73 -15.67 -4.21 -16.07
C GLY A 73 -15.87 -5.01 -17.35
N THR A 74 -15.29 -6.20 -17.47
CA THR A 74 -15.43 -7.04 -18.69
C THR A 74 -16.40 -8.21 -18.52
N LEU A 75 -17.08 -8.35 -17.37
CA LEU A 75 -17.98 -9.47 -17.12
C LEU A 75 -19.06 -9.66 -18.21
N GLY A 76 -19.54 -8.59 -18.85
CA GLY A 76 -20.56 -8.70 -19.90
C GLY A 76 -20.06 -9.23 -21.26
N ARG A 77 -18.74 -9.39 -21.44
CA ARG A 77 -18.09 -9.68 -22.73
C ARG A 77 -18.16 -11.17 -23.10
N ASP A 78 -19.23 -11.62 -23.73
CA ASP A 78 -19.29 -12.94 -24.37
C ASP A 78 -19.31 -12.72 -25.88
N PHE A 79 -18.35 -13.22 -26.66
CA PHE A 79 -18.40 -13.15 -28.13
C PHE A 79 -18.75 -14.52 -28.69
N ARG A 80 -19.94 -14.65 -29.31
CA ARG A 80 -20.39 -15.83 -30.08
C ARG A 80 -20.17 -17.17 -29.36
N GLY A 81 -20.33 -17.20 -28.03
CA GLY A 81 -20.21 -18.40 -27.21
C GLY A 81 -18.80 -18.98 -27.06
N ASN A 82 -17.80 -18.45 -27.78
CA ASN A 82 -16.44 -18.98 -27.84
C ASN A 82 -15.42 -18.18 -27.03
N ASN A 83 -15.77 -16.97 -26.59
CA ASN A 83 -14.89 -16.05 -25.84
C ASN A 83 -15.57 -15.49 -24.57
N LYS A 84 -16.20 -16.38 -23.79
CA LYS A 84 -16.75 -16.00 -22.48
C LYS A 84 -15.65 -15.41 -21.57
N PRO A 85 -15.97 -14.44 -20.70
CA PRO A 85 -14.99 -13.95 -19.74
C PRO A 85 -14.55 -15.11 -18.85
N PRO A 86 -13.25 -15.20 -18.50
CA PRO A 86 -12.76 -16.28 -17.64
C PRO A 86 -13.50 -16.37 -16.29
N ALA A 87 -13.95 -15.23 -15.76
CA ALA A 87 -14.74 -15.12 -14.54
C ALA A 87 -16.15 -15.73 -14.62
N LEU A 88 -16.71 -15.91 -15.82
CA LEU A 88 -18.03 -16.53 -16.04
C LEU A 88 -17.95 -17.92 -16.65
N THR A 89 -16.75 -18.37 -16.99
CA THR A 89 -16.50 -19.72 -17.48
C THR A 89 -16.90 -20.74 -16.42
N ASP A 90 -17.49 -21.84 -16.84
CA ASP A 90 -18.00 -22.85 -15.92
C ASP A 90 -16.88 -23.50 -15.09
N LEU A 91 -17.23 -23.91 -13.87
CA LEU A 91 -16.30 -24.60 -12.96
C LEU A 91 -15.82 -25.92 -13.59
N GLY A 92 -14.55 -26.25 -13.34
CA GLY A 92 -13.93 -27.46 -13.90
C GLY A 92 -13.35 -27.29 -15.30
N VAL A 93 -13.65 -26.19 -16.01
CA VAL A 93 -12.95 -25.86 -17.27
C VAL A 93 -11.54 -25.35 -16.95
N PRO A 94 -10.46 -25.96 -17.48
CA PRO A 94 -9.11 -25.47 -17.26
C PRO A 94 -8.92 -24.06 -17.83
N LEU A 95 -8.26 -23.18 -17.07
CA LEU A 95 -7.89 -21.85 -17.54
C LEU A 95 -6.37 -21.74 -17.63
N SER A 96 -5.88 -21.17 -18.73
CA SER A 96 -4.46 -20.98 -18.96
C SER A 96 -3.91 -19.80 -18.15
N ASP A 97 -2.66 -19.93 -17.71
CA ASP A 97 -1.86 -18.84 -17.12
C ASP A 97 -0.63 -18.49 -17.99
N SER A 98 -0.56 -19.03 -19.22
CA SER A 98 0.56 -18.86 -20.14
C SER A 98 0.25 -18.02 -21.39
N VAL A 99 -1.03 -17.81 -21.68
CA VAL A 99 -1.48 -16.97 -22.81
C VAL A 99 -2.47 -15.92 -22.34
N PRO A 100 -2.43 -14.69 -22.90
CA PRO A 100 -3.42 -13.67 -22.58
C PRO A 100 -4.82 -14.08 -23.07
N TRP A 101 -5.86 -13.68 -22.35
CA TRP A 101 -7.23 -13.75 -22.86
C TRP A 101 -7.41 -12.80 -24.05
N VAL A 102 -8.29 -13.14 -25.00
CA VAL A 102 -8.40 -12.46 -26.31
C VAL A 102 -8.61 -10.94 -26.18
N GLU A 103 -9.46 -10.51 -25.25
CA GLU A 103 -9.77 -9.08 -25.00
C GLU A 103 -8.86 -8.44 -23.95
N ALA A 104 -7.86 -9.17 -23.41
CA ALA A 104 -7.02 -8.68 -22.31
C ALA A 104 -6.11 -7.50 -22.71
N ASN A 105 -5.84 -7.31 -24.01
CA ASN A 105 -5.05 -6.18 -24.50
C ASN A 105 -5.89 -4.93 -24.80
N ALA A 106 -7.21 -5.08 -24.87
CA ALA A 106 -8.15 -4.02 -25.23
C ALA A 106 -9.37 -3.97 -24.28
N PRO A 107 -9.21 -4.16 -22.95
CA PRO A 107 -10.35 -4.21 -22.04
C PRO A 107 -11.15 -2.92 -22.10
N SER A 108 -12.44 -3.03 -21.85
CA SER A 108 -13.35 -1.90 -21.79
C SER A 108 -14.45 -2.21 -20.81
N VAL A 109 -14.71 -1.26 -19.91
CA VAL A 109 -15.81 -1.36 -18.96
C VAL A 109 -17.12 -1.38 -19.72
N CYS A 110 -17.92 -2.42 -19.48
CA CYS A 110 -19.29 -2.51 -19.95
C CYS A 110 -20.18 -3.13 -18.88
N VAL A 111 -21.06 -2.30 -18.33
CA VAL A 111 -22.04 -2.73 -17.31
C VAL A 111 -23.43 -2.97 -17.91
N ALA A 112 -23.61 -2.75 -19.22
CA ALA A 112 -24.86 -2.96 -19.95
C ALA A 112 -25.13 -4.44 -20.23
N ASN A 113 -25.28 -5.22 -19.16
CA ASN A 113 -25.59 -6.65 -19.20
C ASN A 113 -26.43 -7.06 -17.98
N LEU A 114 -27.02 -8.24 -18.06
CA LEU A 114 -27.95 -8.77 -17.06
C LEU A 114 -27.34 -9.01 -15.67
N MET A 115 -26.02 -8.92 -15.46
CA MET A 115 -25.48 -9.04 -14.10
C MET A 115 -25.62 -7.75 -13.28
N TRP A 116 -25.88 -6.62 -13.95
CA TRP A 116 -26.03 -5.32 -13.30
C TRP A 116 -27.51 -4.97 -13.13
N ARG A 117 -27.89 -4.66 -11.90
CA ARG A 117 -29.26 -4.31 -11.51
C ARG A 117 -29.80 -3.13 -12.31
N GLU A 118 -28.95 -2.15 -12.58
CA GLU A 118 -29.33 -0.96 -13.32
C GLU A 118 -29.80 -1.31 -14.73
N THR A 119 -29.08 -2.16 -15.46
CA THR A 119 -29.49 -2.66 -16.78
C THR A 119 -30.68 -3.60 -16.70
N ALA A 120 -30.67 -4.55 -15.75
CA ALA A 120 -31.76 -5.48 -15.56
C ALA A 120 -33.11 -4.80 -15.23
N SER A 121 -33.07 -3.57 -14.72
CA SER A 121 -34.26 -2.79 -14.38
C SER A 121 -34.84 -1.95 -15.54
N LEU A 122 -34.14 -1.82 -16.67
CA LEU A 122 -34.55 -0.95 -17.77
C LEU A 122 -35.62 -1.56 -18.68
N SER A 123 -35.73 -2.88 -18.74
CA SER A 123 -36.74 -3.58 -19.55
C SER A 123 -37.02 -5.00 -19.01
N SER A 124 -38.12 -5.61 -19.47
CA SER A 124 -38.44 -7.01 -19.17
C SER A 124 -37.58 -8.03 -19.93
N GLU A 125 -36.93 -7.59 -21.01
CA GLU A 125 -35.94 -8.37 -21.79
C GLU A 125 -34.72 -7.48 -22.10
N PRO A 126 -33.82 -7.26 -21.13
CA PRO A 126 -32.68 -6.35 -21.32
C PRO A 126 -31.70 -6.90 -22.33
N GLU A 127 -31.25 -6.06 -23.27
CA GLU A 127 -30.24 -6.46 -24.23
C GLU A 127 -28.86 -6.47 -23.56
N ASN A 128 -28.04 -7.48 -23.84
CA ASN A 128 -26.62 -7.43 -23.47
C ASN A 128 -25.86 -6.65 -24.55
N HIS A 129 -25.73 -5.33 -24.36
CA HIS A 129 -24.98 -4.47 -25.27
C HIS A 129 -23.47 -4.72 -25.22
N CYS A 130 -22.96 -5.36 -24.16
CA CYS A 130 -21.56 -5.75 -24.03
C CYS A 130 -21.14 -6.90 -24.95
N TYR A 131 -22.10 -7.59 -25.57
CA TYR A 131 -21.89 -8.68 -26.51
C TYR A 131 -21.57 -8.18 -27.94
N LYS A 132 -21.93 -6.93 -28.28
CA LYS A 132 -21.87 -6.44 -29.65
C LYS A 132 -20.45 -6.06 -30.07
N ASP A 133 -20.15 -6.31 -31.34
CA ASP A 133 -18.94 -5.80 -32.00
C ASP A 133 -18.92 -4.27 -31.93
N TYR A 134 -17.75 -3.70 -31.67
CA TYR A 134 -17.60 -2.26 -31.73
C TYR A 134 -17.85 -1.76 -33.15
N ASN A 135 -18.51 -0.61 -33.26
CA ASN A 135 -18.98 0.00 -34.50
C ASN A 135 -20.02 -0.83 -35.27
N ALA A 136 -20.58 -1.89 -34.69
CA ALA A 136 -21.71 -2.59 -35.27
C ALA A 136 -23.04 -1.93 -34.86
N PRO A 137 -23.95 -1.62 -35.81
CA PRO A 137 -25.27 -1.10 -35.50
C PRO A 137 -26.14 -2.20 -34.88
N ILE A 138 -26.89 -1.85 -33.85
CA ILE A 138 -27.93 -2.71 -33.28
C ILE A 138 -29.15 -2.63 -34.21
N PRO A 139 -29.68 -3.77 -34.71
CA PRO A 139 -30.84 -3.78 -35.58
C PRO A 139 -32.06 -3.12 -34.91
N ARG A 140 -32.73 -2.22 -35.64
CA ARG A 140 -33.95 -1.57 -35.17
C ARG A 140 -35.10 -2.58 -35.11
N ILE A 141 -35.91 -2.50 -34.06
CA ILE A 141 -37.23 -3.15 -34.04
C ILE A 141 -38.12 -2.44 -35.09
N PRO A 142 -38.66 -3.16 -36.10
CA PRO A 142 -39.39 -2.56 -37.21
C PRO A 142 -40.70 -1.90 -36.74
N ASN A 143 -41.10 -0.82 -37.41
CA ASN A 143 -42.38 -0.16 -37.15
C ASN A 143 -43.51 -0.98 -37.81
N LEU A 144 -44.51 -1.41 -37.05
CA LEU A 144 -45.70 -2.01 -37.64
C LEU A 144 -46.65 -0.90 -38.10
N THR A 145 -46.81 -0.76 -39.42
CA THR A 145 -47.87 0.08 -39.98
C THR A 145 -49.21 -0.66 -39.81
N ILE A 146 -50.06 -0.16 -38.92
CA ILE A 146 -51.38 -0.73 -38.67
C ILE A 146 -52.30 -0.36 -39.85
N VAL A 147 -52.54 -1.30 -40.76
CA VAL A 147 -53.46 -1.10 -41.90
C VAL A 147 -54.93 -1.37 -41.52
N ALA A 148 -55.17 -2.02 -40.38
CA ALA A 148 -56.51 -2.37 -39.87
C ALA A 148 -56.58 -2.29 -38.33
N PRO A 149 -56.89 -1.11 -37.74
CA PRO A 149 -56.88 -0.90 -36.30
C PRO A 149 -58.03 -1.59 -35.53
N PHE A 150 -59.00 -2.15 -36.25
CA PHE A 150 -60.18 -2.83 -35.68
C PHE A 150 -59.94 -4.30 -35.32
N ILE A 151 -58.76 -4.87 -35.61
CA ILE A 151 -58.41 -6.25 -35.22
C ILE A 151 -57.72 -6.20 -33.83
N PRO A 152 -58.33 -6.71 -32.76
CA PRO A 152 -57.83 -6.56 -31.38
C PRO A 152 -56.40 -7.06 -31.18
N LEU A 153 -56.01 -8.14 -31.89
CA LEU A 153 -54.67 -8.71 -31.83
C LEU A 153 -53.59 -7.78 -32.42
N VAL A 154 -53.93 -7.00 -33.45
CA VAL A 154 -52.97 -6.11 -34.15
C VAL A 154 -52.65 -4.88 -33.29
N GLY A 155 -53.64 -4.33 -32.59
CA GLY A 155 -53.43 -3.22 -31.66
C GLY A 155 -52.53 -3.61 -30.47
N ILE A 156 -52.73 -4.80 -29.91
CA ILE A 156 -51.92 -5.32 -28.79
C ILE A 156 -50.46 -5.55 -29.21
N VAL A 157 -50.23 -6.16 -30.38
CA VAL A 157 -48.87 -6.40 -30.90
C VAL A 157 -48.17 -5.08 -31.22
N ALA A 158 -48.86 -4.11 -31.82
CA ALA A 158 -48.29 -2.81 -32.10
C ALA A 158 -47.91 -2.04 -30.83
N GLN A 159 -48.73 -2.09 -29.78
CA GLN A 159 -48.40 -1.51 -28.48
C GLN A 159 -47.17 -2.17 -27.86
N ARG A 160 -47.08 -3.50 -27.87
CA ARG A 160 -45.90 -4.22 -27.37
C ARG A 160 -44.63 -3.89 -28.14
N ILE A 161 -44.71 -3.75 -29.46
CA ILE A 161 -43.56 -3.35 -30.27
C ILE A 161 -43.13 -1.91 -29.98
N ALA A 162 -44.07 -1.00 -29.74
CA ALA A 162 -43.76 0.36 -29.32
C ALA A 162 -43.06 0.37 -27.94
N GLU A 163 -43.56 -0.40 -26.97
CA GLU A 163 -42.96 -0.55 -25.64
C GLU A 163 -41.53 -1.13 -25.72
N LEU A 164 -41.32 -2.18 -26.53
CA LEU A 164 -40.00 -2.77 -26.75
C LEU A 164 -39.03 -1.79 -27.43
N ARG A 165 -39.52 -0.99 -28.38
CA ARG A 165 -38.71 0.02 -29.05
C ARG A 165 -38.30 1.13 -28.09
N GLU A 166 -39.20 1.63 -27.27
CA GLU A 166 -38.86 2.61 -26.24
C GLU A 166 -37.87 2.04 -25.23
N ALA A 167 -38.03 0.79 -24.84
CA ALA A 167 -37.09 0.10 -23.96
C ALA A 167 -35.69 -0.01 -24.61
N GLN A 168 -35.60 -0.38 -25.89
CA GLN A 168 -34.34 -0.46 -26.64
C GLN A 168 -33.64 0.91 -26.72
N VAL A 169 -34.40 1.99 -26.99
CA VAL A 169 -33.85 3.36 -27.02
C VAL A 169 -33.33 3.77 -25.64
N ARG A 170 -34.08 3.46 -24.57
CA ARG A 170 -33.67 3.77 -23.19
C ARG A 170 -32.40 3.01 -22.82
N ASP A 171 -32.35 1.70 -23.05
CA ASP A 171 -31.19 0.84 -22.72
C ASP A 171 -29.92 1.27 -23.47
N CYS A 172 -30.07 1.58 -24.77
CA CYS A 172 -29.00 2.16 -25.56
C CYS A 172 -28.48 3.49 -24.97
N SER A 173 -29.39 4.40 -24.63
CA SER A 173 -29.01 5.72 -24.10
C SER A 173 -28.28 5.66 -22.76
N GLN A 174 -28.52 4.60 -21.96
CA GLN A 174 -27.96 4.42 -20.62
C GLN A 174 -26.71 3.54 -20.60
N THR A 175 -26.44 2.76 -21.65
CA THR A 175 -25.26 1.89 -21.76
C THR A 175 -23.95 2.65 -21.55
N GLY A 176 -23.78 3.77 -22.27
CA GLY A 176 -22.60 4.62 -22.16
C GLY A 176 -22.47 5.28 -20.78
N PRO A 177 -23.48 6.04 -20.33
CA PRO A 177 -23.46 6.67 -19.01
C PRO A 177 -23.21 5.71 -17.86
N ASN A 178 -23.88 4.57 -17.79
CA ASN A 178 -23.70 3.60 -16.71
C ASN A 178 -22.30 2.97 -16.73
N SER A 179 -21.78 2.63 -17.91
CA SER A 179 -20.42 2.07 -18.04
C SER A 179 -19.34 3.10 -17.69
N TRP A 180 -19.56 4.36 -18.08
CA TRP A 180 -18.69 5.48 -17.69
C TRP A 180 -18.73 5.70 -16.18
N MET A 181 -19.91 5.70 -15.57
CA MET A 181 -20.11 5.91 -14.13
C MET A 181 -19.31 4.90 -13.30
N PHE A 182 -19.43 3.60 -13.63
CA PHE A 182 -18.66 2.58 -12.92
C PHE A 182 -17.16 2.85 -13.02
N ALA A 183 -16.65 3.06 -14.25
CA ALA A 183 -15.23 3.29 -14.48
C ALA A 183 -14.71 4.55 -13.77
N ALA A 184 -15.46 5.66 -13.82
CA ALA A 184 -15.12 6.91 -13.15
C ALA A 184 -15.10 6.75 -11.62
N GLN A 185 -16.05 6.00 -11.05
CA GLN A 185 -16.07 5.69 -9.62
C GLN A 185 -14.88 4.84 -9.19
N MET A 186 -14.40 3.92 -10.04
CA MET A 186 -13.20 3.12 -9.71
C MET A 186 -11.95 4.01 -9.62
N ILE A 187 -11.82 4.98 -10.55
CA ILE A 187 -10.75 5.98 -10.52
C ILE A 187 -10.89 6.88 -9.28
N GLN A 188 -12.10 7.33 -8.96
CA GLN A 188 -12.37 8.13 -7.75
C GLN A 188 -11.97 7.38 -6.47
N ALA A 189 -12.39 6.11 -6.34
CA ALA A 189 -12.02 5.27 -5.20
C ALA A 189 -10.52 5.18 -5.07
N TYR A 190 -9.83 4.81 -6.15
CA TYR A 190 -8.38 4.69 -6.19
C TYR A 190 -7.70 6.00 -5.77
N LYS A 191 -8.03 7.13 -6.40
CA LYS A 191 -7.42 8.44 -6.10
C LYS A 191 -7.66 8.91 -4.68
N ASN A 192 -8.88 8.74 -4.14
CA ASN A 192 -9.17 9.09 -2.75
C ASN A 192 -8.45 8.20 -1.76
N SER A 193 -8.35 6.90 -2.06
CA SER A 193 -7.68 5.90 -1.22
C SER A 193 -6.17 6.17 -1.14
N ILE A 194 -5.51 6.36 -2.28
CA ILE A 194 -4.08 6.69 -2.31
C ILE A 194 -3.80 8.08 -1.73
N ALA A 195 -4.70 9.07 -1.90
CA ALA A 195 -4.53 10.40 -1.34
C ALA A 195 -4.44 10.36 0.20
N ALA A 196 -5.32 9.58 0.85
CA ALA A 196 -5.28 9.37 2.29
C ALA A 196 -3.97 8.70 2.73
N ARG A 197 -3.53 7.66 2.03
CA ARG A 197 -2.27 6.94 2.32
C ARG A 197 -1.03 7.79 2.08
N LYS A 198 -1.00 8.55 0.98
CA LYS A 198 0.07 9.52 0.67
C LYS A 198 0.17 10.60 1.73
N ALA A 199 -0.95 11.11 2.25
CA ALA A 199 -0.94 12.09 3.33
C ALA A 199 -0.29 11.55 4.62
N VAL A 200 -0.62 10.31 4.99
CA VAL A 200 0.00 9.65 6.16
C VAL A 200 1.48 9.37 5.92
N ILE A 201 1.86 8.83 4.76
CA ILE A 201 3.27 8.63 4.41
C ILE A 201 4.03 9.95 4.41
N ALA A 202 3.49 11.03 3.85
CA ALA A 202 4.13 12.35 3.86
C ALA A 202 4.42 12.83 5.29
N ARG A 203 3.48 12.62 6.22
CA ARG A 203 3.69 12.96 7.64
C ARG A 203 4.77 12.08 8.30
N LEU A 204 4.73 10.77 8.07
CA LEU A 204 5.73 9.83 8.58
C LEU A 204 7.11 10.11 7.99
N ARG A 205 7.19 10.44 6.70
CA ARG A 205 8.41 10.80 5.97
C ARG A 205 9.04 12.07 6.54
N LYS A 206 8.25 13.11 6.80
CA LYS A 206 8.71 14.34 7.46
C LYS A 206 9.23 14.07 8.88
N ASN A 207 8.55 13.22 9.63
CA ASN A 207 9.01 12.79 10.95
C ASN A 207 10.33 12.00 10.86
N LEU A 208 10.43 11.05 9.93
CA LEU A 208 11.60 10.18 9.75
C LEU A 208 12.90 10.96 9.49
N VAL A 209 12.82 12.06 8.75
CA VAL A 209 13.97 12.91 8.41
C VAL A 209 14.17 14.09 9.38
N ALA A 210 13.30 14.26 10.37
CA ALA A 210 13.46 15.32 11.36
C ALA A 210 14.69 15.06 12.25
N LYS A 211 15.40 16.13 12.62
CA LYS A 211 16.53 16.05 13.57
C LYS A 211 16.07 15.45 14.91
N ASP A 212 14.98 15.99 15.44
CA ASP A 212 14.31 15.53 16.67
C ASP A 212 13.00 14.82 16.31
N PHE A 213 13.11 13.62 15.73
CA PHE A 213 11.95 12.82 15.36
C PHE A 213 11.20 12.30 16.59
N VAL A 214 9.90 12.05 16.41
CA VAL A 214 8.99 11.59 17.48
C VAL A 214 8.60 10.12 17.28
N ASP A 215 8.27 9.46 18.39
CA ASP A 215 7.78 8.08 18.38
C ASP A 215 6.28 7.99 18.05
N GLN A 216 5.72 6.79 18.13
CA GLN A 216 4.30 6.56 17.86
C GLN A 216 3.34 7.28 18.83
N SER A 217 3.83 7.68 20.02
CA SER A 217 3.06 8.43 21.02
C SER A 217 3.29 9.95 20.90
N ASN A 218 3.89 10.43 19.80
CA ASN A 218 4.29 11.82 19.60
C ASN A 218 5.28 12.35 20.66
N SER A 219 6.00 11.46 21.34
CA SER A 219 7.06 11.85 22.28
C SER A 219 8.40 11.96 21.56
N ALA A 220 9.22 12.94 21.94
CA ALA A 220 10.53 13.11 21.34
C ALA A 220 11.40 11.87 21.62
N VAL A 221 11.92 11.25 20.56
CA VAL A 221 12.77 10.06 20.72
C VAL A 221 14.04 10.40 21.51
N LYS A 222 14.54 11.62 21.35
CA LYS A 222 15.68 12.15 22.11
C LYS A 222 15.53 12.00 23.63
N ASP A 223 14.34 12.23 24.17
CA ASP A 223 14.09 12.12 25.61
C ASP A 223 14.11 10.66 26.07
N GLY A 224 13.50 9.77 25.30
CA GLY A 224 13.56 8.33 25.54
C GLY A 224 14.98 7.77 25.46
N VAL A 225 15.79 8.28 24.52
CA VAL A 225 17.22 7.92 24.38
C VAL A 225 18.00 8.40 25.60
N PHE A 226 17.81 9.65 26.02
CA PHE A 226 18.47 10.20 27.20
C PHE A 226 18.11 9.42 28.47
N LEU A 227 16.83 9.06 28.64
CA LEU A 227 16.37 8.26 29.77
C LEU A 227 16.95 6.84 29.74
N THR A 228 17.00 6.21 28.55
CA THR A 228 17.61 4.89 28.36
C THR A 228 19.09 4.92 28.73
N LEU A 229 19.83 5.94 28.29
CA LEU A 229 21.22 6.15 28.67
C LEU A 229 21.34 6.29 30.20
N LYS A 230 20.62 7.25 30.79
CA LYS A 230 20.72 7.58 32.23
C LYS A 230 20.42 6.40 33.14
N ASN A 231 19.41 5.59 32.80
CA ASN A 231 18.97 4.46 33.61
C ASN A 231 19.96 3.29 33.62
N ASN A 232 20.81 3.18 32.59
CA ASN A 232 21.82 2.12 32.47
C ASN A 232 23.22 2.53 32.97
N LEU A 233 23.42 3.80 33.33
CA LEU A 233 24.67 4.27 33.90
C LEU A 233 24.85 3.86 35.37
N THR A 234 26.09 3.60 35.76
CA THR A 234 26.52 3.53 37.16
C THR A 234 26.28 4.87 37.87
N ALA A 235 26.14 4.86 39.19
CA ALA A 235 25.87 6.08 39.97
C ALA A 235 26.90 7.19 39.67
N THR A 236 28.19 6.85 39.64
CA THR A 236 29.28 7.81 39.39
C THR A 236 29.20 8.48 38.01
N ASN A 237 28.86 7.72 36.97
CA ASN A 237 28.65 8.28 35.64
C ASN A 237 27.34 9.08 35.56
N ARG A 238 26.28 8.59 36.21
CA ARG A 238 24.95 9.19 36.21
C ARG A 238 24.93 10.58 36.86
N ASP A 239 25.65 10.74 37.96
CA ASP A 239 25.73 12.01 38.71
C ASP A 239 26.46 13.11 37.92
N THR A 240 27.26 12.73 36.93
CA THR A 240 28.06 13.66 36.11
C THR A 240 27.54 13.80 34.68
N LEU A 241 26.49 13.06 34.31
CA LEU A 241 25.83 13.21 33.02
C LEU A 241 24.96 14.48 33.02
N GLN A 242 25.30 15.40 32.12
CA GLN A 242 24.51 16.61 31.85
C GLN A 242 23.87 16.52 30.47
N VAL A 243 22.72 17.17 30.28
CA VAL A 243 21.98 17.17 29.00
C VAL A 243 22.82 17.77 27.87
N GLU A 244 23.61 18.79 28.16
CA GLU A 244 24.53 19.46 27.24
C GLU A 244 25.69 18.57 26.78
N ASN A 245 25.99 17.52 27.53
CA ASN A 245 27.01 16.52 27.20
C ASN A 245 26.43 15.30 26.45
N PHE A 246 25.17 15.39 26.00
CA PHE A 246 24.46 14.35 25.27
C PHE A 246 24.02 14.85 23.90
N GLU A 247 24.28 14.04 22.87
CA GLU A 247 23.92 14.34 21.49
C GLU A 247 23.28 13.11 20.83
N LEU A 248 22.14 13.34 20.18
CA LEU A 248 21.47 12.37 19.30
C LEU A 248 21.57 12.89 17.86
N MET A 249 22.06 12.03 16.97
CA MET A 249 22.12 12.26 15.54
C MET A 249 21.09 11.38 14.83
N ASN A 250 20.28 11.98 13.95
CA ASN A 250 19.53 11.25 12.94
C ASN A 250 20.24 11.42 11.58
N GLY A 251 20.75 10.32 11.01
CA GLY A 251 21.45 10.35 9.73
C GLY A 251 20.57 10.85 8.58
N LEU A 252 19.26 10.63 8.63
CA LEU A 252 18.33 11.08 7.58
C LEU A 252 18.01 12.58 7.66
N ALA A 253 18.38 13.25 8.75
CA ALA A 253 18.24 14.70 8.89
C ALA A 253 19.32 15.49 8.14
N ASN A 254 20.25 14.82 7.46
CA ASN A 254 21.18 15.46 6.53
C ASN A 254 20.40 16.10 5.37
N GLU A 255 20.70 17.36 5.04
CA GLU A 255 19.99 18.15 4.01
C GLU A 255 19.87 17.45 2.65
N THR A 256 20.87 16.64 2.28
CA THR A 256 20.86 15.87 1.03
C THR A 256 19.74 14.82 0.99
N CYS A 257 19.39 14.26 2.15
CA CYS A 257 18.41 13.20 2.31
C CYS A 257 17.06 13.72 2.83
N SER A 258 17.07 14.72 3.70
CA SER A 258 15.85 15.39 4.18
C SER A 258 15.21 16.28 3.12
N GLY A 259 15.99 16.71 2.12
CA GLY A 259 15.57 17.73 1.16
C GLY A 259 15.58 19.13 1.77
N GLN A 260 15.54 20.15 0.90
CA GLN A 260 15.59 21.57 1.30
C GLN A 260 14.45 21.97 2.25
N ASN A 261 13.28 21.35 2.10
CA ASN A 261 12.10 21.63 2.91
C ASN A 261 11.97 20.70 4.12
N GLY A 262 12.92 19.78 4.33
CA GLY A 262 12.83 18.75 5.37
C GLY A 262 11.65 17.79 5.19
N ASP A 263 11.15 17.63 3.96
CA ASP A 263 9.98 16.82 3.65
C ASP A 263 10.32 15.34 3.40
N GLY A 264 11.61 15.02 3.23
CA GLY A 264 12.16 13.70 2.99
C GLY A 264 11.96 13.16 1.57
N ALA A 265 11.63 14.03 0.60
CA ALA A 265 11.46 13.61 -0.79
C ALA A 265 12.69 12.91 -1.40
N PRO A 266 13.95 13.30 -1.11
CA PRO A 266 15.12 12.56 -1.61
C PRO A 266 15.31 11.17 -0.99
N THR A 267 14.80 10.94 0.23
CA THR A 267 14.89 9.64 0.92
C THR A 267 13.82 8.68 0.44
N LEU A 268 12.59 9.19 0.27
CA LEU A 268 11.42 8.43 -0.19
C LEU A 268 10.68 9.22 -1.27
N PRO A 269 11.18 9.23 -2.52
CA PRO A 269 10.48 9.83 -3.64
C PRO A 269 9.24 9.01 -4.01
N GLU A 270 8.22 9.71 -4.48
CA GLU A 270 7.01 9.12 -5.04
C GLU A 270 7.28 8.57 -6.45
N ILE A 271 6.57 7.52 -6.84
CA ILE A 271 6.51 7.00 -8.22
C ILE A 271 5.20 7.49 -8.85
N PRO A 272 5.15 8.72 -9.40
CA PRO A 272 3.95 9.24 -10.04
C PRO A 272 3.64 8.43 -11.30
N THR A 273 2.36 8.15 -11.52
CA THR A 273 1.90 7.44 -12.73
C THR A 273 0.63 8.11 -13.26
N ALA A 274 -0.02 7.47 -14.22
CA ALA A 274 -1.35 7.79 -14.68
C ALA A 274 -2.14 6.50 -14.84
N VAL A 275 -3.46 6.59 -14.70
CA VAL A 275 -4.35 5.47 -14.99
C VAL A 275 -5.26 5.84 -16.15
N MET A 276 -5.32 4.96 -17.14
CA MET A 276 -6.28 5.04 -18.22
C MET A 276 -7.24 3.87 -18.21
N MET A 277 -8.49 4.14 -18.57
CA MET A 277 -9.52 3.11 -18.74
C MET A 277 -10.35 3.44 -19.98
N TYR A 278 -10.76 2.40 -20.69
CA TYR A 278 -11.79 2.52 -21.71
C TYR A 278 -13.14 2.07 -21.14
N TYR A 279 -14.21 2.68 -21.64
CA TYR A 279 -15.57 2.25 -21.38
C TYR A 279 -16.32 2.06 -22.70
N THR A 280 -17.40 1.31 -22.63
CA THR A 280 -18.27 1.01 -23.74
C THR A 280 -19.33 2.10 -23.81
N ALA A 281 -19.24 2.94 -24.84
CA ALA A 281 -20.20 3.99 -25.14
C ALA A 281 -21.22 3.49 -26.17
N ALA A 282 -22.41 4.06 -26.17
CA ALA A 282 -23.41 3.84 -27.22
C ALA A 282 -23.70 5.19 -27.91
N LYS A 283 -23.70 5.19 -29.24
CA LYS A 283 -24.00 6.34 -30.09
C LYS A 283 -25.33 6.15 -30.81
N GLY A 284 -26.10 7.23 -30.93
CA GLY A 284 -27.38 7.26 -31.62
C GLY A 284 -28.54 6.73 -30.78
N ALA A 285 -29.58 7.55 -30.60
CA ALA A 285 -30.78 7.13 -29.87
C ALA A 285 -31.61 6.09 -30.65
N THR A 286 -31.58 6.15 -31.99
CA THR A 286 -32.36 5.29 -32.89
C THR A 286 -31.53 4.31 -33.72
N ASP A 287 -30.23 4.53 -33.87
CA ASP A 287 -29.25 3.66 -34.56
C ASP A 287 -28.13 3.29 -33.58
N CYS A 288 -28.52 2.63 -32.50
CA CYS A 288 -27.61 2.34 -31.41
C CYS A 288 -26.35 1.64 -31.94
N THR A 289 -25.20 2.30 -31.83
CA THR A 289 -23.91 1.75 -32.24
C THR A 289 -23.00 1.78 -31.04
N VAL A 290 -22.45 0.63 -30.68
CA VAL A 290 -21.57 0.50 -29.51
C VAL A 290 -20.14 0.84 -29.93
N ASP A 291 -19.46 1.72 -29.20
CA ASP A 291 -18.08 2.14 -29.48
C ASP A 291 -17.23 2.10 -28.20
N ARG A 292 -15.91 2.07 -28.36
CA ARG A 292 -14.96 2.14 -27.25
C ARG A 292 -14.47 3.56 -27.10
N GLN A 293 -14.66 4.15 -25.92
CA GLN A 293 -14.20 5.51 -25.63
C GLN A 293 -13.28 5.55 -24.42
N LEU A 294 -12.30 6.47 -24.46
CA LEU A 294 -11.44 6.74 -23.32
C LEU A 294 -12.27 7.42 -22.23
N ILE A 295 -12.02 7.10 -20.96
CA ILE A 295 -12.83 7.58 -19.85
C ILE A 295 -12.93 9.11 -19.76
N VAL A 296 -11.88 9.83 -20.17
CA VAL A 296 -11.84 11.30 -20.19
C VAL A 296 -12.82 11.90 -21.21
N SER A 297 -13.23 11.14 -22.22
CA SER A 297 -14.30 11.48 -23.16
C SER A 297 -15.66 11.16 -22.52
N ALA A 298 -16.00 11.91 -21.48
CA ALA A 298 -17.21 11.71 -20.71
C ALA A 298 -18.48 11.87 -21.57
N PRO A 299 -19.57 11.15 -21.24
CA PRO A 299 -20.83 11.25 -21.96
C PRO A 299 -21.40 12.67 -21.87
N THR A 300 -22.25 13.03 -22.84
CA THR A 300 -22.88 14.36 -22.92
C THR A 300 -23.96 14.56 -21.86
N ALA A 301 -24.56 13.47 -21.36
CA ALA A 301 -25.58 13.47 -20.33
C ALA A 301 -25.16 12.59 -19.14
N PRO A 302 -25.56 12.95 -17.90
CA PRO A 302 -25.32 12.11 -16.73
C PRO A 302 -26.16 10.81 -16.81
N PRO A 303 -25.71 9.74 -16.14
CA PRO A 303 -26.54 8.55 -15.91
C PRO A 303 -27.84 8.92 -15.17
N LEU A 304 -28.95 8.23 -15.45
CA LEU A 304 -30.26 8.51 -14.82
C LEU A 304 -30.23 8.49 -13.27
N ALA A 305 -29.31 7.74 -12.68
CA ALA A 305 -29.19 7.63 -11.23
C ALA A 305 -28.31 8.70 -10.57
N MET A 306 -27.73 9.63 -11.33
CA MET A 306 -26.70 10.58 -10.89
C MET A 306 -27.13 12.03 -11.17
N ASP A 307 -26.92 12.92 -10.22
CA ASP A 307 -27.15 14.35 -10.43
C ASP A 307 -25.98 15.02 -11.18
N VAL A 308 -26.20 16.25 -11.65
CA VAL A 308 -25.23 16.98 -12.48
C VAL A 308 -23.96 17.36 -11.70
N ASP A 309 -24.08 17.62 -10.39
CA ASP A 309 -22.95 18.03 -9.55
C ASP A 309 -22.04 16.83 -9.24
N GLU A 310 -22.60 15.68 -8.89
CA GLU A 310 -21.90 14.40 -8.73
C GLU A 310 -21.17 14.02 -10.04
N PHE A 311 -21.84 14.21 -11.18
CA PHE A 311 -21.26 13.95 -12.50
C PHE A 311 -20.06 14.86 -12.81
N ASN A 312 -20.18 16.16 -12.56
CA ASN A 312 -19.09 17.12 -12.78
C ASN A 312 -17.92 16.88 -11.81
N LEU A 313 -18.22 16.54 -10.55
CA LEU A 313 -17.21 16.17 -9.56
C LEU A 313 -16.41 14.95 -10.03
N LEU A 314 -17.08 13.90 -10.51
CA LEU A 314 -16.41 12.70 -11.04
C LEU A 314 -15.49 12.99 -12.23
N LYS A 315 -15.90 13.89 -13.13
CA LYS A 315 -15.04 14.32 -14.26
C LYS A 315 -13.72 14.92 -13.76
N GLY A 316 -13.73 15.67 -12.67
CA GLY A 316 -12.54 16.26 -12.06
C GLY A 316 -11.50 15.22 -11.61
N TYR A 317 -11.91 14.01 -11.25
CA TYR A 317 -11.00 12.92 -10.87
C TYR A 317 -10.33 12.23 -12.08
N LEU A 318 -10.84 12.42 -13.29
CA LEU A 318 -10.31 11.69 -14.46
C LEU A 318 -8.99 12.25 -14.96
N THR A 319 -8.72 13.52 -14.69
CA THR A 319 -7.44 14.16 -15.02
C THR A 319 -6.45 14.01 -13.89
N GLU A 320 -5.17 14.01 -14.23
CA GLU A 320 -4.12 14.08 -13.22
C GLU A 320 -3.79 15.53 -12.85
N PRO A 321 -3.44 15.81 -11.58
CA PRO A 321 -3.10 17.17 -11.15
C PRO A 321 -1.80 17.65 -11.81
N ALA A 322 -1.75 18.96 -12.06
CA ALA A 322 -0.60 19.63 -12.65
C ALA A 322 0.60 19.72 -11.69
N SER A 323 0.33 19.90 -10.39
CA SER A 323 1.35 19.89 -9.33
C SER A 323 1.31 18.57 -8.57
N ARG A 324 2.44 17.86 -8.54
CA ARG A 324 2.56 16.52 -7.89
C ARG A 324 3.64 16.42 -6.84
N SER A 325 4.59 17.35 -6.83
CA SER A 325 5.76 17.29 -5.95
C SER A 325 5.46 17.69 -4.50
N ASN A 326 4.46 18.55 -4.28
CA ASN A 326 4.11 19.04 -2.94
C ASN A 326 2.95 18.24 -2.33
N LEU A 327 3.27 17.21 -1.56
CA LEU A 327 2.28 16.37 -0.85
C LEU A 327 1.55 17.07 0.29
N GLU A 328 1.91 18.30 0.65
CA GLU A 328 1.10 19.13 1.56
C GLU A 328 -0.10 19.78 0.82
N ASN A 329 -0.09 19.81 -0.52
CA ASN A 329 -1.22 20.27 -1.33
C ASN A 329 -2.27 19.14 -1.51
N PRO A 330 -3.53 19.32 -1.08
CA PRO A 330 -4.62 18.38 -1.32
C PRO A 330 -4.79 17.90 -2.77
N GLU A 331 -4.54 18.77 -3.75
CA GLU A 331 -4.68 18.40 -5.16
C GLU A 331 -3.56 17.45 -5.61
N ALA A 332 -2.33 17.64 -5.11
CA ALA A 332 -1.20 16.76 -5.41
C ALA A 332 -1.38 15.35 -4.83
N LEU A 333 -2.10 15.23 -3.71
CA LEU A 333 -2.43 13.95 -3.10
C LEU A 333 -3.31 13.08 -4.01
N LEU A 334 -4.16 13.68 -4.84
CA LEU A 334 -5.04 12.98 -5.79
C LEU A 334 -4.30 12.46 -7.03
N GLY A 335 -3.02 12.82 -7.21
CA GLY A 335 -2.21 12.29 -8.31
C GLY A 335 -1.99 10.79 -8.18
N SER A 336 -2.23 10.07 -9.27
CA SER A 336 -2.03 8.62 -9.37
C SER A 336 -0.58 8.23 -9.05
N SER A 337 -0.41 7.17 -8.27
CA SER A 337 0.89 6.77 -7.73
C SER A 337 1.02 5.26 -7.63
N LEU A 338 2.20 4.72 -7.95
CA LEU A 338 2.55 3.33 -7.60
C LEU A 338 3.11 3.21 -6.18
N GLY A 339 3.14 4.31 -5.42
CA GLY A 339 3.70 4.40 -4.08
C GLY A 339 5.04 5.12 -4.05
N PHE A 340 5.88 4.74 -3.08
CA PHE A 340 7.18 5.35 -2.80
C PHE A 340 8.29 4.32 -2.92
N GLU A 341 9.45 4.75 -3.40
CA GLU A 341 10.67 3.95 -3.43
C GLU A 341 11.71 4.51 -2.46
N LYS A 342 12.49 3.64 -1.81
CA LYS A 342 13.53 4.07 -0.88
C LYS A 342 14.85 4.30 -1.62
N ASN A 343 15.39 5.51 -1.51
CA ASN A 343 16.71 5.83 -2.03
C ASN A 343 17.79 5.06 -1.22
N PRO A 344 18.55 4.15 -1.84
CA PRO A 344 19.55 3.36 -1.13
C PRO A 344 20.75 4.17 -0.62
N TRP A 345 21.00 5.34 -1.21
CA TRP A 345 22.13 6.20 -0.85
C TRP A 345 21.85 7.07 0.38
N CYS A 346 20.58 7.17 0.80
CA CYS A 346 20.15 7.81 2.03
C CYS A 346 19.91 6.75 3.12
N MET A 347 20.97 6.45 3.87
CA MET A 347 20.94 5.37 4.86
C MET A 347 20.24 5.81 6.14
N ALA A 348 19.26 5.01 6.58
CA ALA A 348 18.66 5.21 7.89
C ALA A 348 19.64 4.74 8.96
N TYR A 349 20.13 5.66 9.78
CA TYR A 349 20.89 5.34 10.99
C TYR A 349 20.72 6.45 12.02
N VAL A 350 21.09 6.13 13.25
CA VAL A 350 21.16 7.07 14.37
C VAL A 350 22.52 6.96 15.04
N GLY A 351 22.98 8.06 15.60
CA GLY A 351 24.19 8.13 16.42
C GLY A 351 23.86 8.66 17.81
N VAL A 352 24.47 8.09 18.84
CA VAL A 352 24.40 8.62 20.21
C VAL A 352 25.80 8.90 20.71
N LYS A 353 26.01 10.09 21.27
CA LYS A 353 27.26 10.52 21.87
C LYS A 353 26.99 11.08 23.26
N ALA A 354 27.78 10.65 24.24
CA ALA A 354 27.64 11.09 25.63
C ALA A 354 29.00 11.32 26.29
N ARG A 355 29.10 12.34 27.13
CA ARG A 355 30.27 12.62 27.97
C ARG A 355 29.91 12.64 29.46
N THR A 356 30.79 12.06 30.27
CA THR A 356 30.69 12.04 31.74
C THR A 356 32.05 12.38 32.35
N THR A 357 32.06 12.84 33.60
CA THR A 357 33.28 13.31 34.28
C THR A 357 33.43 12.70 35.68
N PRO A 358 33.41 11.36 35.82
CA PRO A 358 33.50 10.72 37.13
C PRO A 358 34.80 11.07 37.85
N ARG A 359 34.71 11.32 39.17
CA ARG A 359 35.86 11.51 40.06
C ARG A 359 36.31 10.17 40.63
N LYS A 360 37.64 9.96 40.74
CA LYS A 360 38.22 8.72 41.27
C LYS A 360 38.93 8.94 42.60
N PRO A 361 38.79 8.02 43.58
CA PRO A 361 39.27 8.24 44.94
C PRO A 361 40.78 8.49 45.05
N PHE A 362 41.58 7.91 44.17
CA PHE A 362 43.04 8.03 44.22
C PHE A 362 43.64 8.65 42.97
N ALA A 363 42.85 9.23 42.06
CA ALA A 363 43.41 9.97 40.93
C ALA A 363 44.28 11.11 41.49
N PRO A 364 45.38 11.51 40.82
CA PRO A 364 46.22 12.59 41.32
C PRO A 364 45.33 13.81 41.62
N PHE A 365 45.22 14.14 42.90
CA PHE A 365 44.40 15.23 43.45
C PHE A 365 42.88 15.13 43.24
N GLY A 366 42.30 13.93 43.05
CA GLY A 366 40.86 13.75 42.92
C GLY A 366 40.26 14.38 41.64
N GLN A 367 41.08 14.62 40.63
CA GLN A 367 40.67 15.23 39.37
C GLN A 367 39.61 14.37 38.65
N ALA A 368 38.65 15.05 38.02
CA ALA A 368 37.64 14.40 37.20
C ALA A 368 38.27 13.92 35.89
N VAL A 369 37.91 12.71 35.45
CA VAL A 369 38.36 12.16 34.16
C VAL A 369 37.21 12.25 33.17
N THR A 370 37.40 12.98 32.06
CA THR A 370 36.39 13.05 31.00
C THR A 370 36.35 11.76 30.21
N LEU A 371 35.22 11.07 30.27
CA LEU A 371 34.92 9.89 29.48
C LEU A 371 33.91 10.25 28.39
N GLU A 372 34.18 9.81 27.16
CA GLU A 372 33.29 10.01 26.02
C GLU A 372 32.96 8.66 25.38
N ALA A 373 31.71 8.39 25.09
CA ALA A 373 31.31 7.22 24.30
C ALA A 373 30.46 7.64 23.11
N ARG A 374 30.56 6.85 22.04
CA ARG A 374 29.85 7.03 20.78
C ARG A 374 29.34 5.68 20.32
N SER A 375 28.12 5.64 19.79
CA SER A 375 27.56 4.43 19.19
C SER A 375 26.65 4.78 18.03
N PHE A 376 26.60 3.89 17.05
CA PHE A 376 25.74 4.00 15.89
C PHE A 376 24.90 2.75 15.75
N ALA A 377 23.63 2.94 15.41
CA ALA A 377 22.72 1.85 15.12
C ALA A 377 21.90 2.17 13.86
N GLN A 378 21.52 1.14 13.12
CA GLN A 378 20.73 1.29 11.91
C GLN A 378 19.58 0.28 11.82
N PRO A 379 18.39 0.72 11.34
CA PRO A 379 17.37 -0.17 10.83
C PRO A 379 17.88 -0.94 9.59
N PHE A 380 17.60 -2.24 9.50
CA PHE A 380 18.01 -3.07 8.36
C PHE A 380 17.05 -4.23 8.10
N GLY A 381 17.12 -4.81 6.90
CA GLY A 381 16.42 -6.06 6.57
C GLY A 381 14.92 -5.94 6.23
N GLY A 382 14.35 -4.73 6.29
CA GLY A 382 12.99 -4.44 5.81
C GLY A 382 12.98 -3.90 4.38
N ARG A 383 11.80 -3.89 3.76
CA ARG A 383 11.56 -3.45 2.38
C ARG A 383 10.34 -2.54 2.34
N ILE A 384 10.46 -1.35 1.76
CA ILE A 384 9.32 -0.40 1.64
C ILE A 384 8.49 -0.67 0.38
N GLY A 385 9.11 -1.22 -0.65
CA GLY A 385 8.54 -1.47 -1.96
C GLY A 385 9.66 -1.73 -2.96
N PRO A 386 9.33 -2.15 -4.19
CA PRO A 386 10.31 -2.23 -5.26
C PRO A 386 10.76 -0.82 -5.63
N TRP A 387 12.00 -0.68 -6.07
CA TRP A 387 12.33 0.45 -6.93
C TRP A 387 11.54 0.33 -8.22
N TYR A 388 11.14 1.47 -8.77
CA TYR A 388 10.50 1.50 -10.09
C TYR A 388 11.43 0.89 -11.15
N GLY A 389 12.70 1.34 -11.17
CA GLY A 389 13.77 0.81 -12.02
C GLY A 389 14.68 -0.20 -11.30
N THR A 390 15.38 -1.03 -12.07
CA THR A 390 16.29 -2.07 -11.55
C THR A 390 17.60 -1.55 -10.94
N SER A 391 17.90 -0.26 -11.07
CA SER A 391 19.15 0.35 -10.60
C SER A 391 18.95 1.78 -10.11
N TRP A 392 19.85 2.26 -9.26
CA TRP A 392 19.82 3.61 -8.72
C TRP A 392 21.23 4.19 -8.68
N THR A 393 21.55 5.08 -9.61
CA THR A 393 22.83 5.78 -9.65
C THR A 393 22.98 6.75 -8.48
N ARG A 394 24.15 6.79 -7.85
CA ARG A 394 24.41 7.68 -6.70
C ARG A 394 24.10 9.14 -7.04
N GLY A 395 23.30 9.79 -6.19
CA GLY A 395 22.89 11.19 -6.36
C GLY A 395 21.72 11.41 -7.31
N SER A 396 21.25 10.38 -8.02
CA SER A 396 20.02 10.49 -8.80
C SER A 396 18.79 10.61 -7.90
N PRO A 397 17.79 11.42 -8.28
CA PRO A 397 16.59 11.64 -7.45
C PRO A 397 15.63 10.44 -7.44
N GLN A 398 15.77 9.50 -8.37
CA GLN A 398 14.88 8.35 -8.56
C GLN A 398 15.63 7.17 -9.18
N SER A 399 15.06 5.98 -9.08
CA SER A 399 15.59 4.79 -9.77
C SER A 399 15.42 4.85 -11.29
N ALA A 400 16.26 4.09 -12.00
CA ALA A 400 16.33 4.01 -13.46
C ALA A 400 16.60 2.57 -13.94
N GLY A 401 16.59 2.37 -15.26
CA GLY A 401 16.78 1.06 -15.90
C GLY A 401 15.46 0.38 -16.26
N GLY A 402 15.47 -0.95 -16.34
CA GLY A 402 14.27 -1.74 -16.61
C GLY A 402 13.26 -1.66 -15.46
N ARG A 403 11.95 -1.73 -15.77
CA ARG A 403 10.91 -1.68 -14.74
C ARG A 403 10.88 -2.95 -13.90
N THR A 404 10.92 -2.82 -12.58
CA THR A 404 10.84 -3.96 -11.65
C THR A 404 9.48 -4.66 -11.73
N ASP A 405 8.38 -3.89 -11.83
CA ASP A 405 7.06 -4.40 -12.22
C ASP A 405 6.76 -3.96 -13.66
N PRO A 406 7.05 -4.80 -14.68
CA PRO A 406 6.87 -4.42 -16.07
C PRO A 406 5.41 -4.29 -16.50
N LEU A 407 4.45 -4.73 -15.67
CA LEU A 407 3.03 -4.75 -16.00
C LEU A 407 2.26 -3.54 -15.48
N THR A 408 2.80 -2.85 -14.47
CA THR A 408 2.25 -1.58 -13.98
C THR A 408 2.33 -0.47 -15.02
N ALA A 409 1.51 0.57 -14.84
CA ALA A 409 1.56 1.76 -15.67
C ALA A 409 2.93 2.45 -15.55
N PRO A 410 3.49 3.01 -16.64
CA PRO A 410 4.77 3.72 -16.57
C PRO A 410 4.74 4.89 -15.59
N ARG A 411 5.92 5.23 -15.06
CA ARG A 411 6.15 6.50 -14.38
C ARG A 411 5.80 7.63 -15.34
N LEU A 412 5.10 8.61 -14.83
CA LEU A 412 4.67 9.74 -15.63
C LEU A 412 5.72 10.86 -15.57
N GLU A 413 6.34 11.15 -16.71
CA GLU A 413 7.38 12.17 -16.86
C GLU A 413 6.80 13.56 -17.23
N SER A 414 5.55 13.64 -17.69
CA SER A 414 4.86 14.89 -18.06
C SER A 414 3.40 14.91 -17.57
N SER A 415 2.78 16.08 -17.44
CA SER A 415 1.39 16.19 -16.94
C SER A 415 0.31 15.70 -17.91
N SER A 416 0.65 15.44 -19.18
CA SER A 416 -0.28 14.97 -20.21
C SER A 416 -0.52 13.46 -20.11
N LEU A 417 -1.80 13.04 -20.10
CA LEU A 417 -2.18 11.63 -20.20
C LEU A 417 -1.78 11.07 -21.58
N PRO A 418 -0.87 10.07 -21.66
CA PRO A 418 -0.50 9.48 -22.95
C PRO A 418 -1.56 8.46 -23.38
N ASP A 419 -2.05 8.50 -24.63
CA ASP A 419 -2.96 7.47 -25.16
C ASP A 419 -2.19 6.20 -25.55
N ALA A 420 -1.72 5.45 -24.54
CA ALA A 420 -0.95 4.23 -24.73
C ALA A 420 -1.47 3.07 -23.85
N ALA A 421 -1.55 1.86 -24.44
CA ALA A 421 -2.08 0.66 -23.78
C ALA A 421 -1.32 0.23 -22.50
N GLU A 422 -0.09 0.73 -22.31
CA GLU A 422 0.73 0.51 -21.12
C GLU A 422 0.19 1.20 -19.86
N PHE A 423 -0.65 2.22 -19.98
CA PHE A 423 -1.31 2.88 -18.83
C PHE A 423 -2.64 2.20 -18.43
N LEU A 424 -3.02 1.12 -19.11
CA LEU A 424 -4.17 0.31 -18.70
C LEU A 424 -3.81 -0.51 -17.45
N PRO A 425 -4.53 -0.36 -16.32
CA PRO A 425 -4.22 -1.01 -15.05
C PRO A 425 -3.91 -2.50 -15.20
N ASN A 426 -2.73 -2.93 -14.76
CA ASN A 426 -2.30 -4.32 -14.66
C ASN A 426 -1.11 -4.42 -13.70
N TYR A 427 -0.83 -5.59 -13.14
CA TYR A 427 0.27 -5.74 -12.17
C TYR A 427 0.87 -7.14 -12.21
N SER A 428 2.11 -7.26 -11.74
CA SER A 428 2.80 -8.54 -11.61
C SER A 428 2.39 -9.28 -10.34
N ARG A 429 1.98 -10.55 -10.45
CA ARG A 429 1.58 -11.37 -9.30
C ARG A 429 2.77 -12.07 -8.62
N PHE A 430 3.87 -12.19 -9.35
CA PHE A 430 5.16 -12.72 -8.89
C PHE A 430 6.29 -12.05 -9.68
N PRO A 431 7.54 -12.03 -9.18
CA PRO A 431 8.67 -11.48 -9.92
C PRO A 431 8.84 -12.20 -11.27
N GLY A 432 8.87 -11.42 -12.37
CA GLY A 432 8.97 -11.96 -13.73
C GLY A 432 7.65 -12.34 -14.39
N ASP A 433 6.50 -12.04 -13.77
CA ASP A 433 5.18 -12.20 -14.39
C ASP A 433 5.08 -11.34 -15.67
N GLN A 434 4.57 -11.95 -16.75
CA GLN A 434 4.43 -11.31 -18.06
C GLN A 434 2.96 -11.02 -18.42
N LEU A 435 2.00 -11.56 -17.67
CA LEU A 435 0.59 -11.45 -18.00
C LEU A 435 -0.20 -10.69 -16.92
N GLY A 436 0.06 -10.94 -15.64
CA GLY A 436 -0.74 -10.37 -14.56
C GLY A 436 -2.20 -10.75 -14.71
N LEU A 437 -3.09 -9.76 -14.63
CA LEU A 437 -4.53 -9.93 -14.86
C LEU A 437 -4.93 -10.06 -16.34
N LYS A 438 -3.98 -10.17 -17.28
CA LYS A 438 -4.29 -10.58 -18.65
C LYS A 438 -4.49 -12.09 -18.79
N SER A 439 -4.04 -12.85 -17.80
CA SER A 439 -4.18 -14.31 -17.77
C SER A 439 -5.64 -14.72 -17.55
N PRO A 440 -6.16 -15.68 -18.36
CA PRO A 440 -7.46 -16.30 -18.11
C PRO A 440 -7.57 -16.87 -16.69
N ALA A 441 -6.55 -17.55 -16.19
CA ALA A 441 -6.56 -18.11 -14.84
C ALA A 441 -6.65 -17.04 -13.75
N ALA A 442 -5.93 -15.92 -13.92
CA ALA A 442 -6.00 -14.79 -12.99
C ALA A 442 -7.39 -14.14 -12.98
N MET A 443 -7.94 -13.86 -14.16
CA MET A 443 -9.28 -13.29 -14.30
C MET A 443 -10.39 -14.23 -13.82
N GLY A 444 -10.20 -15.54 -14.01
CA GLY A 444 -11.14 -16.58 -13.60
C GLY A 444 -10.98 -17.05 -12.16
N ALA A 445 -9.99 -16.55 -11.41
CA ALA A 445 -9.65 -17.04 -10.07
C ALA A 445 -10.86 -17.05 -9.12
N GLN A 446 -11.76 -16.09 -9.26
CA GLN A 446 -12.94 -15.92 -8.42
C GLN A 446 -14.25 -16.36 -9.09
N ARG A 447 -14.18 -17.12 -10.20
CA ARG A 447 -15.37 -17.56 -10.93
C ARG A 447 -16.33 -18.41 -10.09
N ALA A 448 -15.84 -19.10 -9.06
CA ALA A 448 -16.70 -19.81 -8.11
C ALA A 448 -17.65 -18.86 -7.36
N LEU A 449 -17.12 -17.72 -6.89
CA LEU A 449 -17.90 -16.68 -6.25
C LEU A 449 -18.75 -15.91 -7.27
N LEU A 450 -18.16 -15.50 -8.40
CA LEU A 450 -18.83 -14.67 -9.40
C LEU A 450 -19.92 -15.43 -10.19
N SER A 451 -19.79 -16.74 -10.36
CA SER A 451 -20.84 -17.55 -11.02
C SER A 451 -22.11 -17.68 -10.19
N SER A 452 -22.04 -17.51 -8.85
CA SER A 452 -23.25 -17.46 -8.00
C SER A 452 -24.17 -16.28 -8.33
N TYR A 453 -23.63 -15.24 -8.98
CA TYR A 453 -24.39 -14.09 -9.44
C TYR A 453 -25.17 -14.34 -10.73
N LYS A 454 -25.06 -15.54 -11.34
CA LYS A 454 -25.86 -15.93 -12.52
C LYS A 454 -27.38 -15.97 -12.23
N THR A 455 -27.81 -16.03 -10.97
CA THR A 455 -29.23 -16.23 -10.57
C THR A 455 -29.75 -15.34 -9.43
N ALA A 456 -29.24 -14.10 -9.26
CA ALA A 456 -29.58 -13.14 -8.18
C ALA A 456 -28.95 -13.39 -6.80
N PRO A 457 -28.58 -12.33 -6.02
CA PRO A 457 -28.72 -10.90 -6.33
C PRO A 457 -27.55 -10.32 -7.13
N TRP A 458 -27.90 -9.36 -7.98
CA TRP A 458 -27.26 -8.81 -9.17
C TRP A 458 -26.38 -7.61 -8.74
N LEU A 459 -25.19 -7.43 -9.31
CA LEU A 459 -24.29 -6.30 -8.99
C LEU A 459 -25.02 -4.96 -9.11
N SER A 460 -24.61 -3.94 -8.36
CA SER A 460 -25.23 -2.62 -8.44
C SER A 460 -24.18 -1.51 -8.43
N LEU A 461 -24.38 -0.51 -9.28
CA LEU A 461 -23.62 0.74 -9.27
C LEU A 461 -23.74 1.47 -7.92
N SER A 462 -24.84 1.26 -7.17
CA SER A 462 -25.00 1.84 -5.84
C SER A 462 -23.92 1.41 -4.84
N TYR A 463 -23.31 0.23 -5.01
CA TYR A 463 -22.23 -0.25 -4.15
C TYR A 463 -20.94 0.56 -4.27
N TYR A 464 -20.87 1.45 -5.26
CA TYR A 464 -19.67 2.20 -5.65
C TYR A 464 -19.87 3.72 -5.60
N ARG A 465 -21.05 4.20 -5.17
CA ARG A 465 -21.35 5.65 -5.07
C ARG A 465 -20.74 6.34 -3.85
N GLY A 466 -20.48 5.60 -2.77
CA GLY A 466 -20.03 6.15 -1.48
C GLY A 466 -18.55 6.57 -1.41
N PHE A 467 -17.80 6.50 -2.51
CA PHE A 467 -16.34 6.60 -2.50
C PHE A 467 -15.77 8.00 -2.25
N VAL A 468 -16.62 9.03 -2.27
CA VAL A 468 -16.24 10.37 -1.82
C VAL A 468 -15.81 10.37 -0.34
N THR A 469 -16.31 9.44 0.48
CA THR A 469 -16.01 9.32 1.92
C THR A 469 -14.76 8.48 2.22
N VAL A 470 -14.08 7.94 1.20
CA VAL A 470 -12.87 7.11 1.37
C VAL A 470 -11.77 7.82 2.16
N PRO A 471 -11.50 9.14 2.01
CA PRO A 471 -10.48 9.81 2.80
C PRO A 471 -10.71 9.72 4.31
N THR A 472 -11.97 9.67 4.73
CA THR A 472 -12.36 9.57 6.15
C THR A 472 -12.56 8.12 6.60
N SER A 473 -13.19 7.29 5.76
CA SER A 473 -13.49 5.90 6.09
C SER A 473 -12.28 4.96 5.95
N GLY A 474 -11.33 5.30 5.08
CA GLY A 474 -10.11 4.54 4.76
C GLY A 474 -10.35 3.26 3.94
N ASP A 475 -11.60 2.99 3.57
CA ASP A 475 -12.05 1.73 2.99
C ASP A 475 -12.54 1.92 1.54
N PRO A 476 -11.75 1.50 0.53
CA PRO A 476 -12.09 1.61 -0.88
C PRO A 476 -12.94 0.44 -1.41
N LEU A 477 -13.29 -0.54 -0.56
CA LEU A 477 -14.07 -1.70 -1.00
C LEU A 477 -15.54 -1.34 -1.20
N ALA A 478 -16.23 -2.16 -2.00
CA ALA A 478 -17.65 -2.04 -2.27
C ALA A 478 -18.44 -1.88 -0.97
N TRP A 479 -19.32 -0.87 -0.97
CA TRP A 479 -20.08 -0.48 0.19
C TRP A 479 -21.45 0.07 -0.24
N ASP A 480 -22.52 -0.50 0.29
CA ASP A 480 -23.85 0.02 0.06
C ASP A 480 -24.08 1.26 0.94
N TYR A 481 -23.92 2.44 0.35
CA TYR A 481 -24.12 3.70 1.05
C TYR A 481 -25.56 3.90 1.56
N LYS A 482 -26.54 3.18 0.99
CA LYS A 482 -27.94 3.25 1.42
C LYS A 482 -28.20 2.42 2.68
N SER A 483 -27.30 1.49 3.00
CA SER A 483 -27.42 0.56 4.13
C SER A 483 -26.16 0.64 5.00
N PRO A 484 -25.98 1.71 5.80
CA PRO A 484 -24.78 1.89 6.61
C PRO A 484 -24.58 0.79 7.67
N ASP A 485 -25.65 0.14 8.09
CA ASP A 485 -25.62 -1.04 8.98
C ASP A 485 -25.27 -2.32 8.18
N GLN A 486 -24.04 -2.82 8.35
CA GLN A 486 -23.53 -3.99 7.65
C GLN A 486 -24.25 -5.29 7.99
N SER A 487 -24.88 -5.39 9.16
CA SER A 487 -25.69 -6.56 9.49
C SER A 487 -26.86 -6.71 8.50
N LYS A 488 -27.41 -5.57 8.05
CA LYS A 488 -28.54 -5.47 7.10
C LYS A 488 -28.12 -5.34 5.63
N ALA A 489 -26.83 -5.21 5.36
CA ALA A 489 -26.34 -5.13 3.99
C ALA A 489 -26.69 -6.39 3.18
N SER A 490 -27.09 -6.18 1.92
CA SER A 490 -27.47 -7.27 1.02
C SER A 490 -26.34 -8.29 0.84
N ILE A 491 -26.69 -9.57 0.64
CA ILE A 491 -25.69 -10.62 0.37
C ILE A 491 -24.82 -10.29 -0.86
N GLY A 492 -25.38 -9.59 -1.85
CA GLY A 492 -24.66 -9.14 -3.05
C GLY A 492 -23.48 -8.23 -2.75
N VAL A 493 -23.65 -7.22 -1.88
CA VAL A 493 -22.54 -6.32 -1.50
C VAL A 493 -21.52 -7.01 -0.58
N LYS A 494 -21.97 -7.90 0.30
CA LYS A 494 -21.07 -8.71 1.15
C LYS A 494 -20.16 -9.61 0.32
N ASN A 495 -20.75 -10.31 -0.66
CA ASN A 495 -20.02 -11.20 -1.55
C ASN A 495 -19.05 -10.45 -2.47
N ILE A 496 -19.43 -9.28 -3.01
CA ILE A 496 -18.51 -8.53 -3.89
C ILE A 496 -17.39 -7.88 -3.08
N ARG A 497 -17.68 -7.39 -1.87
CA ARG A 497 -16.66 -6.90 -0.92
C ARG A 497 -15.65 -8.00 -0.63
N ARG A 498 -16.12 -9.23 -0.41
CA ARG A 498 -15.24 -10.40 -0.25
C ARG A 498 -14.42 -10.68 -1.51
N ALA A 499 -15.01 -10.64 -2.70
CA ALA A 499 -14.28 -10.78 -3.97
C ALA A 499 -13.17 -9.74 -4.11
N GLU A 500 -13.42 -8.52 -3.65
CA GLU A 500 -12.42 -7.46 -3.66
C GLU A 500 -11.32 -7.69 -2.64
N MET A 501 -11.64 -8.15 -1.42
CA MET A 501 -10.62 -8.58 -0.43
C MET A 501 -9.73 -9.69 -0.98
N LEU A 502 -10.32 -10.66 -1.67
CA LEU A 502 -9.61 -11.74 -2.35
C LEU A 502 -8.66 -11.22 -3.44
N ALA A 503 -9.05 -10.18 -4.16
CA ALA A 503 -8.28 -9.62 -5.27
C ALA A 503 -7.07 -8.80 -4.80
N VAL A 504 -7.17 -8.17 -3.62
CA VAL A 504 -6.10 -7.36 -3.04
C VAL A 504 -5.18 -8.13 -2.09
N ALA A 505 -5.54 -9.36 -1.73
CA ALA A 505 -4.75 -10.19 -0.83
C ALA A 505 -3.28 -10.31 -1.30
N PRO A 506 -2.31 -10.46 -0.37
CA PRO A 506 -0.91 -10.52 -0.73
C PRO A 506 -0.57 -11.66 -1.70
N ASP A 507 0.32 -11.39 -2.65
CA ASP A 507 0.91 -12.36 -3.56
C ASP A 507 2.44 -12.50 -3.38
N VAL A 508 3.07 -13.40 -4.15
CA VAL A 508 4.52 -13.62 -4.10
C VAL A 508 5.31 -12.36 -4.48
N PHE A 509 4.78 -11.50 -5.35
CA PHE A 509 5.43 -10.22 -5.63
C PHE A 509 5.37 -9.31 -4.39
N ASP A 510 4.21 -9.20 -3.76
CA ASP A 510 4.01 -8.42 -2.53
C ASP A 510 5.01 -8.83 -1.44
N ALA A 511 5.07 -10.13 -1.12
CA ALA A 511 5.97 -10.67 -0.09
C ALA A 511 7.47 -10.52 -0.44
N THR A 512 7.80 -10.43 -1.73
CA THR A 512 9.17 -10.20 -2.20
C THR A 512 9.61 -8.77 -1.96
N TYR A 513 8.76 -7.77 -2.25
CA TYR A 513 9.18 -6.37 -2.31
C TYR A 513 8.70 -5.49 -1.15
N TYR A 514 7.73 -5.95 -0.35
CA TYR A 514 7.17 -5.17 0.75
C TYR A 514 7.33 -5.91 2.09
N SER A 515 7.63 -5.16 3.15
CA SER A 515 7.48 -5.60 4.52
C SER A 515 6.02 -5.42 4.93
N ILE A 516 5.28 -6.53 4.94
CA ILE A 516 3.83 -6.52 5.23
C ILE A 516 3.64 -6.97 6.68
N ASP A 517 3.11 -6.07 7.50
CA ASP A 517 2.65 -6.42 8.84
C ASP A 517 1.25 -7.09 8.79
N PRO A 518 1.10 -8.35 9.25
CA PRO A 518 -0.18 -9.02 9.28
C PRO A 518 -1.17 -8.43 10.29
N GLN A 519 -0.72 -7.64 11.28
CA GLN A 519 -1.55 -7.05 12.33
C GLN A 519 -1.38 -5.53 12.43
N TYR A 520 -1.52 -4.84 11.29
CA TYR A 520 -1.34 -3.38 11.21
C TYR A 520 -2.22 -2.60 12.20
N TYR A 521 -3.51 -2.97 12.31
CA TYR A 521 -4.43 -2.29 13.22
C TYR A 521 -3.93 -2.29 14.67
N GLY A 522 -3.55 -3.45 15.21
CA GLY A 522 -3.04 -3.55 16.59
C GLY A 522 -1.70 -2.85 16.79
N ASN A 523 -0.79 -2.95 15.80
CA ASN A 523 0.58 -2.44 15.92
C ASN A 523 0.73 -0.92 15.66
N TYR A 524 -0.17 -0.30 14.90
CA TYR A 524 0.00 1.11 14.49
C TYR A 524 -1.24 1.99 14.69
N LEU A 525 -2.45 1.41 14.63
CA LEU A 525 -3.70 2.17 14.68
C LEU A 525 -4.36 2.20 16.05
N GLN A 526 -4.35 1.10 16.80
CA GLN A 526 -4.98 1.07 18.12
C GLN A 526 -4.40 2.14 19.06
N ALA A 527 -3.08 2.37 18.97
CA ALA A 527 -2.43 3.45 19.70
C ALA A 527 -2.91 4.86 19.28
N SER A 528 -3.23 5.05 18.00
CA SER A 528 -3.73 6.33 17.47
C SER A 528 -5.20 6.61 17.78
N GLU A 529 -5.98 5.61 18.19
CA GLU A 529 -7.35 5.83 18.70
C GLU A 529 -7.34 6.50 20.08
N SER A 530 -6.26 6.33 20.85
CA SER A 530 -6.11 6.88 22.21
C SER A 530 -5.48 8.28 22.28
N GLY A 531 -4.99 8.83 21.15
CA GLY A 531 -4.35 10.15 21.10
C GLY A 531 -4.17 10.67 19.67
N SER A 532 -3.98 11.99 19.51
CA SER A 532 -3.81 12.64 18.19
C SER A 532 -2.41 12.39 17.62
N ARG A 533 -2.11 11.14 17.21
CA ARG A 533 -0.81 10.74 16.61
C ARG A 533 -0.52 11.49 15.31
N PHE A 534 -1.56 11.75 14.52
CA PHE A 534 -1.49 12.47 13.25
C PHE A 534 -2.32 13.76 13.30
N PRO A 535 -1.85 14.81 14.02
CA PRO A 535 -2.60 16.05 14.12
C PRO A 535 -2.59 16.77 12.76
N GLY A 536 -3.78 17.22 12.32
CA GLY A 536 -3.90 18.11 11.16
C GLY A 536 -3.61 17.47 9.80
N LEU A 537 -3.96 16.19 9.60
CA LEU A 537 -3.98 15.62 8.25
C LEU A 537 -4.88 16.48 7.32
N PRO A 538 -4.48 16.67 6.05
CA PRO A 538 -5.17 17.58 5.14
C PRO A 538 -6.58 17.11 4.82
N ASN A 539 -7.43 18.04 4.37
CA ASN A 539 -8.71 17.68 3.75
C ASN A 539 -8.46 17.32 2.28
N VAL A 540 -9.06 16.23 1.82
CA VAL A 540 -9.11 15.85 0.41
C VAL A 540 -10.55 16.00 -0.04
N GLN A 541 -10.79 16.94 -0.96
CA GLN A 541 -12.12 17.16 -1.57
C GLN A 541 -13.23 17.42 -0.53
N GLY A 542 -12.89 18.17 0.53
CA GLY A 542 -13.82 18.50 1.62
C GLY A 542 -13.92 17.45 2.73
N TYR A 543 -13.26 16.30 2.58
CA TYR A 543 -13.26 15.23 3.59
C TYR A 543 -11.95 15.22 4.36
N GLN A 544 -12.05 15.25 5.70
CA GLN A 544 -10.87 15.15 6.57
C GLN A 544 -10.27 13.75 6.43
N VAL A 545 -8.98 13.71 6.08
CA VAL A 545 -8.24 12.46 6.02
C VAL A 545 -8.10 11.89 7.43
N LYS A 546 -8.48 10.62 7.59
CA LYS A 546 -8.15 9.82 8.77
C LYS A 546 -7.12 8.78 8.39
N VAL A 547 -6.37 8.28 9.37
CA VAL A 547 -5.42 7.19 9.13
C VAL A 547 -6.22 5.98 8.63
N PRO A 548 -5.91 5.46 7.43
CA PRO A 548 -6.68 4.35 6.87
C PRO A 548 -6.30 3.03 7.57
N PRO A 549 -7.28 2.17 7.91
CA PRO A 549 -7.02 0.79 8.28
C PRO A 549 -6.55 -0.04 7.08
N ASP A 550 -6.23 -1.31 7.35
CA ASP A 550 -6.08 -2.33 6.31
C ASP A 550 -7.29 -2.35 5.38
N ILE A 551 -7.06 -2.60 4.09
CA ILE A 551 -8.16 -2.63 3.11
C ILE A 551 -9.17 -3.70 3.52
N GLY A 552 -10.45 -3.31 3.57
CA GLY A 552 -11.53 -4.10 4.15
C GLY A 552 -11.88 -3.68 5.57
N GLY A 553 -10.98 -3.03 6.30
CA GLY A 553 -11.29 -2.31 7.52
C GLY A 553 -11.91 -0.95 7.24
N ARG A 554 -12.80 -0.48 8.12
CA ARG A 554 -13.52 0.79 7.92
C ARG A 554 -13.60 1.61 9.21
N ASN A 555 -13.11 2.85 9.16
CA ASN A 555 -13.21 3.80 10.26
C ASN A 555 -14.67 4.15 10.57
N GLY A 556 -15.04 4.14 11.85
CA GLY A 556 -16.40 4.43 12.32
C GLY A 556 -17.37 3.25 12.25
N VAL A 557 -16.90 2.04 11.90
CA VAL A 557 -17.70 0.81 11.89
C VAL A 557 -16.98 -0.26 12.71
N GLU A 558 -17.46 -0.49 13.94
CA GLU A 558 -16.82 -1.32 14.95
C GLU A 558 -16.58 -2.77 14.50
N GLU A 559 -17.53 -3.35 13.76
CA GLU A 559 -17.46 -4.74 13.30
C GLU A 559 -16.39 -4.97 12.24
N SER A 560 -15.93 -3.92 11.55
CA SER A 560 -14.96 -4.00 10.47
C SER A 560 -13.65 -3.28 10.76
N LYS A 561 -13.56 -2.45 11.81
CA LYS A 561 -12.39 -1.58 12.02
C LYS A 561 -11.05 -2.32 12.14
N ALA A 562 -11.08 -3.57 12.62
CA ALA A 562 -9.89 -4.38 12.90
C ALA A 562 -9.59 -5.45 11.84
N ILE A 563 -10.26 -5.42 10.68
CA ILE A 563 -9.92 -6.29 9.55
C ILE A 563 -8.45 -6.07 9.18
N SER A 564 -7.72 -7.17 9.01
CA SER A 564 -6.27 -7.22 8.81
C SER A 564 -5.89 -8.04 7.58
N ILE A 565 -4.59 -8.09 7.27
CA ILE A 565 -4.07 -8.97 6.20
C ILE A 565 -4.33 -10.45 6.50
N VAL A 566 -4.38 -10.86 7.78
CA VAL A 566 -4.73 -12.24 8.15
C VAL A 566 -6.15 -12.57 7.68
N ASP A 567 -7.09 -11.63 7.80
CA ASP A 567 -8.47 -11.81 7.35
C ASP A 567 -8.57 -11.86 5.81
N GLN A 568 -7.75 -11.07 5.10
CA GLN A 568 -7.64 -11.15 3.64
C GLN A 568 -7.12 -12.52 3.18
N ILE A 569 -6.10 -13.07 3.86
CA ILE A 569 -5.57 -14.42 3.57
C ILE A 569 -6.59 -15.51 3.94
N ALA A 570 -7.32 -15.35 5.05
CA ALA A 570 -8.39 -16.26 5.42
C ALA A 570 -9.50 -16.29 4.36
N ALA A 571 -9.85 -15.12 3.79
CA ALA A 571 -10.79 -15.04 2.68
C ALA A 571 -10.30 -15.88 1.49
N VAL A 572 -9.00 -15.77 1.12
CA VAL A 572 -8.37 -16.54 0.02
C VAL A 572 -8.50 -18.04 0.22
N ASN A 573 -8.29 -18.52 1.44
CA ASN A 573 -8.32 -19.94 1.76
C ASN A 573 -9.72 -20.55 1.84
N ALA A 574 -10.79 -19.75 1.76
CA ALA A 574 -12.16 -20.26 1.75
C ALA A 574 -12.52 -21.14 2.96
N THR A 575 -12.13 -20.78 4.19
CA THR A 575 -12.44 -21.58 5.39
C THR A 575 -13.94 -21.78 5.65
N ASP A 576 -14.80 -21.07 4.90
CA ASP A 576 -16.26 -21.09 4.89
C ASP A 576 -16.87 -21.42 3.50
N GLY A 577 -16.06 -21.81 2.50
CA GLY A 577 -16.53 -22.31 1.21
C GLY A 577 -16.66 -21.31 0.05
N THR A 578 -16.26 -20.05 0.19
CA THR A 578 -16.45 -19.00 -0.85
C THR A 578 -15.18 -18.22 -1.24
N GLY A 579 -14.01 -18.85 -1.23
CA GLY A 579 -12.73 -18.24 -1.67
C GLY A 579 -12.44 -18.44 -3.16
N LEU A 580 -11.15 -18.45 -3.57
CA LEU A 580 -10.83 -18.68 -4.99
C LEU A 580 -11.19 -20.11 -5.42
N ASP A 581 -11.28 -20.34 -6.73
CA ASP A 581 -11.68 -21.63 -7.28
C ASP A 581 -10.70 -22.75 -6.89
N ALA A 582 -11.22 -23.70 -6.10
CA ALA A 582 -10.48 -24.83 -5.59
C ALA A 582 -9.87 -25.72 -6.67
N THR A 583 -10.50 -25.80 -7.85
CA THR A 583 -10.01 -26.59 -8.98
C THR A 583 -8.70 -26.03 -9.56
N MET A 584 -8.42 -24.74 -9.35
CA MET A 584 -7.22 -24.08 -9.89
C MET A 584 -6.08 -23.94 -8.86
N PHE A 585 -6.37 -24.17 -7.58
CA PHE A 585 -5.43 -23.93 -6.48
C PHE A 585 -4.20 -24.85 -6.45
N GLY A 586 -4.31 -26.08 -6.94
CA GLY A 586 -3.19 -27.04 -6.92
C GLY A 586 -2.26 -26.91 -8.13
N THR A 587 -2.78 -26.38 -9.24
CA THR A 587 -2.16 -26.53 -10.57
C THR A 587 -1.73 -25.19 -11.17
N VAL A 588 -2.53 -24.13 -10.99
CA VAL A 588 -2.35 -22.86 -11.71
C VAL A 588 -2.16 -21.66 -10.78
N LEU A 589 -2.99 -21.48 -9.76
CA LEU A 589 -2.94 -20.33 -8.86
C LEU A 589 -1.90 -20.52 -7.73
N LYS A 590 -0.62 -20.47 -8.08
CA LYS A 590 0.51 -20.68 -7.14
C LYS A 590 1.04 -19.39 -6.51
N TRP A 591 0.64 -18.24 -7.02
CA TRP A 591 1.10 -16.92 -6.59
C TRP A 591 0.40 -16.30 -5.36
N PRO A 592 -0.85 -16.64 -4.97
CA PRO A 592 -1.45 -16.05 -3.77
C PRO A 592 -0.78 -16.55 -2.50
N ILE A 593 -0.57 -15.67 -1.53
CA ILE A 593 -0.11 -16.06 -0.19
C ILE A 593 -1.26 -16.71 0.57
N ARG A 594 -1.04 -17.94 1.06
CA ARG A 594 -2.05 -18.75 1.78
C ARG A 594 -1.83 -18.86 3.28
N LYS A 595 -0.67 -18.44 3.74
CA LYS A 595 -0.26 -18.51 5.15
C LYS A 595 0.34 -17.17 5.48
N TRP A 596 -0.19 -16.50 6.51
CA TRP A 596 0.29 -15.18 6.89
C TRP A 596 1.76 -15.25 7.33
N GLU A 597 2.22 -16.40 7.82
CA GLU A 597 3.61 -16.67 8.19
C GLU A 597 4.56 -16.47 7.01
N HIS A 598 4.10 -16.69 5.77
CA HIS A 598 4.93 -16.45 4.57
C HIS A 598 5.20 -14.96 4.32
N LEU A 599 4.55 -14.05 5.04
CA LEU A 599 4.86 -12.61 5.05
C LEU A 599 6.04 -12.29 5.97
N LEU A 600 6.52 -13.25 6.78
CA LEU A 600 7.68 -13.11 7.65
C LEU A 600 8.99 -13.24 6.86
N THR A 601 9.17 -12.34 5.89
CA THR A 601 10.29 -12.31 4.94
C THR A 601 11.38 -11.30 5.32
N GLY A 602 11.21 -10.63 6.47
CA GLY A 602 12.18 -9.69 7.03
C GLY A 602 13.39 -10.40 7.63
N TRP A 603 14.48 -9.66 7.76
CA TRP A 603 15.69 -10.21 8.36
C TRP A 603 15.52 -10.43 9.86
N ALA A 604 15.82 -11.65 10.32
CA ALA A 604 15.93 -11.99 11.74
C ALA A 604 17.32 -12.62 11.99
N PRO A 605 18.08 -12.17 13.00
CA PRO A 605 19.35 -12.82 13.32
C PRO A 605 19.10 -14.27 13.76
N ILE A 606 20.03 -15.18 13.42
CA ILE A 606 19.99 -16.57 13.91
C ILE A 606 20.17 -16.53 15.44
N ASN A 607 21.18 -15.78 15.90
CA ASN A 607 21.43 -15.43 17.29
C ASN A 607 22.25 -14.12 17.36
N ALA A 608 22.54 -13.61 18.55
CA ALA A 608 23.28 -12.36 18.74
C ALA A 608 24.70 -12.32 18.13
N LYS A 609 25.27 -13.48 17.77
CA LYS A 609 26.61 -13.60 17.17
C LYS A 609 26.56 -14.00 15.69
N ASN A 610 25.41 -14.41 15.16
CA ASN A 610 25.26 -14.92 13.79
C ASN A 610 24.15 -14.16 13.05
N PHE A 611 24.60 -13.26 12.18
CA PHE A 611 23.79 -12.48 11.25
C PHE A 611 23.84 -13.06 9.83
N GLY A 612 23.93 -14.39 9.69
CA GLY A 612 23.70 -15.09 8.42
C GLY A 612 22.21 -15.18 8.09
N PHE A 613 21.89 -15.62 6.86
CA PHE A 613 20.50 -15.72 6.41
C PHE A 613 19.71 -16.74 7.26
N PRO A 614 18.53 -16.38 7.77
CA PRO A 614 17.82 -17.21 8.74
C PRO A 614 16.88 -18.24 8.08
N ASP A 615 17.43 -19.22 7.36
CA ASP A 615 16.65 -20.27 6.66
C ASP A 615 15.61 -20.96 7.57
N ALA A 616 15.98 -21.18 8.83
CA ALA A 616 15.11 -21.84 9.81
C ALA A 616 13.92 -20.96 10.27
N LYS A 617 13.99 -19.64 10.10
CA LYS A 617 12.99 -18.68 10.59
C LYS A 617 12.22 -17.98 9.46
N PHE A 618 12.79 -17.90 8.27
CA PHE A 618 12.17 -17.22 7.13
C PHE A 618 10.82 -17.88 6.77
N GLY A 619 9.75 -17.08 6.74
CA GLY A 619 8.41 -17.56 6.40
C GLY A 619 7.78 -18.50 7.45
N LYS A 620 8.30 -18.53 8.69
CA LYS A 620 7.88 -19.45 9.75
C LYS A 620 7.56 -18.71 11.04
N CYS A 621 6.54 -19.16 11.76
CA CYS A 621 6.27 -18.72 13.11
C CYS A 621 6.12 -19.92 14.05
N ASP A 622 7.00 -20.01 15.06
CA ASP A 622 6.98 -21.06 16.07
C ASP A 622 5.98 -20.74 17.18
N THR A 623 5.86 -19.45 17.54
CA THR A 623 4.92 -18.97 18.55
C THR A 623 4.31 -17.64 18.12
N PRO A 624 3.01 -17.60 17.77
CA PRO A 624 2.31 -16.36 17.50
C PRO A 624 2.35 -15.40 18.69
N ALA A 625 2.40 -14.11 18.41
CA ALA A 625 2.28 -13.07 19.42
C ALA A 625 0.86 -13.05 19.99
N ALA A 626 0.72 -12.72 21.28
CA ALA A 626 -0.58 -12.42 21.86
C ALA A 626 -1.14 -11.14 21.23
N SER A 627 -2.45 -11.07 21.01
CA SER A 627 -3.14 -10.00 20.27
C SER A 627 -2.97 -8.57 20.83
N LYS A 628 -2.48 -8.44 22.07
CA LYS A 628 -2.22 -7.15 22.73
C LYS A 628 -0.75 -6.75 22.74
N VAL A 629 0.13 -7.60 22.23
CA VAL A 629 1.58 -7.35 22.26
C VAL A 629 2.00 -6.81 20.90
N MET A 630 2.55 -5.60 20.92
CA MET A 630 3.02 -4.92 19.71
C MET A 630 4.30 -5.58 19.19
N ILE A 631 4.15 -6.62 18.37
CA ILE A 631 5.24 -7.32 17.71
C ILE A 631 4.99 -7.23 16.20
N PRO A 632 5.83 -6.49 15.46
CA PRO A 632 5.75 -6.47 14.00
C PRO A 632 5.83 -7.90 13.45
N GLY A 633 4.86 -8.28 12.61
CA GLY A 633 4.79 -9.64 12.10
C GLY A 633 3.96 -10.59 12.94
N ALA A 634 3.40 -10.18 14.07
CA ALA A 634 2.55 -11.02 14.94
C ALA A 634 3.20 -12.36 15.36
N CYS A 635 4.53 -12.44 15.37
CA CYS A 635 5.27 -13.65 15.70
C CYS A 635 6.27 -13.39 16.84
N ALA A 636 6.03 -13.98 18.00
CA ALA A 636 6.90 -13.82 19.17
C ALA A 636 8.19 -14.65 19.07
N GLN A 637 8.12 -15.84 18.49
CA GLN A 637 9.26 -16.73 18.26
C GLN A 637 9.20 -17.26 16.82
N GLY A 638 10.24 -17.02 16.04
CA GLY A 638 10.33 -17.43 14.64
C GLY A 638 10.85 -16.32 13.73
N GLY A 639 10.25 -16.21 12.55
CA GLY A 639 10.50 -15.17 11.56
C GLY A 639 9.98 -13.80 11.96
N ARG A 640 10.33 -12.79 11.16
CA ARG A 640 9.92 -11.40 11.37
C ARG A 640 9.53 -10.75 10.04
N THR A 641 8.78 -9.67 10.11
CA THR A 641 8.57 -8.74 8.99
C THR A 641 9.10 -7.37 9.38
N GLY A 642 9.42 -6.54 8.39
CA GLY A 642 9.94 -5.20 8.64
C GLY A 642 11.44 -5.12 8.91
N TYR A 643 11.85 -3.92 9.31
CA TYR A 643 13.19 -3.53 9.70
C TYR A 643 13.49 -4.01 11.12
N SER A 644 14.59 -4.75 11.25
CA SER A 644 15.27 -5.06 12.50
C SER A 644 16.34 -3.98 12.79
N VAL A 645 16.98 -4.04 13.95
CA VAL A 645 18.01 -3.08 14.36
C VAL A 645 19.35 -3.79 14.57
N ARG A 646 20.44 -3.16 14.13
CA ARG A 646 21.81 -3.59 14.41
C ARG A 646 22.70 -2.42 14.81
N ILE A 647 23.66 -2.68 15.69
CA ILE A 647 24.75 -1.75 16.01
C ILE A 647 25.80 -1.83 14.90
N ILE A 648 26.39 -0.70 14.55
CA ILE A 648 27.41 -0.60 13.51
C ILE A 648 28.57 0.28 13.94
N SER A 649 29.73 0.06 13.33
CA SER A 649 30.89 0.94 13.50
C SER A 649 30.74 2.22 12.70
N ARG A 650 31.46 3.26 13.12
CA ARG A 650 31.60 4.50 12.35
C ARG A 650 32.24 4.24 10.99
N ASP A 651 33.25 3.40 10.95
CA ASP A 651 33.97 3.06 9.71
C ASP A 651 33.04 2.45 8.67
N HIS A 652 32.05 1.66 9.08
CA HIS A 652 31.03 1.12 8.19
C HIS A 652 30.21 2.22 7.47
N LEU A 653 29.98 3.37 8.12
CA LEU A 653 29.28 4.50 7.51
C LEU A 653 30.19 5.33 6.59
N LEU A 654 31.50 5.28 6.79
CA LEU A 654 32.49 6.06 6.04
C LEU A 654 33.05 5.32 4.81
N THR A 655 32.75 4.03 4.64
CA THR A 655 33.19 3.28 3.47
C THR A 655 32.58 3.86 2.19
N ASP A 656 33.39 3.91 1.13
CA ASP A 656 33.01 4.33 -0.22
C ASP A 656 32.65 3.14 -1.15
N THR A 657 32.62 1.93 -0.59
CA THR A 657 32.44 0.67 -1.34
C THR A 657 31.03 0.09 -1.23
N TRP A 658 30.02 0.88 -0.83
CA TRP A 658 28.65 0.36 -0.73
C TRP A 658 28.13 -0.06 -2.10
N ASP A 659 27.59 -1.27 -2.18
CA ASP A 659 26.94 -1.85 -3.35
C ASP A 659 25.43 -1.94 -3.07
N VAL A 660 24.79 -0.77 -3.02
CA VAL A 660 23.39 -0.61 -2.59
C VAL A 660 22.49 -0.05 -3.67
N GLY A 661 23.03 0.44 -4.79
CA GLY A 661 22.26 1.00 -5.91
C GLY A 661 21.86 -0.03 -6.97
N GLY A 662 22.01 -1.33 -6.71
CA GLY A 662 21.80 -2.38 -7.71
C GLY A 662 23.02 -2.58 -8.61
N THR A 663 22.82 -3.31 -9.72
CA THR A 663 23.92 -3.76 -10.58
C THR A 663 24.81 -2.60 -11.04
N ASN A 664 26.12 -2.69 -10.75
CA ASN A 664 27.15 -1.72 -11.11
C ASN A 664 27.05 -0.33 -10.46
N ALA A 665 26.25 -0.17 -9.40
CA ALA A 665 26.11 1.10 -8.70
C ALA A 665 26.79 1.06 -7.32
N LYS A 666 28.08 1.42 -7.29
CA LYS A 666 28.92 1.48 -6.08
C LYS A 666 29.25 2.91 -5.67
N GLY A 667 29.38 3.17 -4.37
CA GLY A 667 29.84 4.45 -3.85
C GLY A 667 29.65 4.61 -2.35
N GLY A 668 30.01 5.77 -1.79
CA GLY A 668 29.70 6.12 -0.40
C GLY A 668 28.24 6.55 -0.23
N ILE A 669 27.72 6.49 1.00
CA ILE A 669 26.39 7.04 1.31
C ILE A 669 26.39 8.57 1.16
N LEU A 670 25.21 9.18 1.02
CA LEU A 670 25.08 10.63 0.88
C LEU A 670 25.09 11.36 2.23
N ASN A 671 24.64 10.66 3.27
CA ASN A 671 24.49 11.20 4.61
C ASN A 671 25.54 10.63 5.56
N VAL A 672 26.83 10.87 5.27
CA VAL A 672 27.91 10.47 6.19
C VAL A 672 27.84 11.23 7.52
N PRO A 673 28.21 10.61 8.65
CA PRO A 673 28.31 11.32 9.93
C PRO A 673 29.41 12.40 9.86
N SER A 674 29.26 13.49 10.63
CA SER A 674 30.26 14.56 10.67
C SER A 674 31.59 14.08 11.27
N SER A 675 32.68 14.81 11.03
CA SER A 675 33.99 14.48 11.61
C SER A 675 33.98 14.49 13.14
N ASP A 676 33.18 15.38 13.71
CA ASP A 676 33.18 15.72 15.14
C ASP A 676 32.25 14.81 15.95
N PHE A 677 31.40 14.05 15.25
CA PHE A 677 30.54 12.99 15.77
C PHE A 677 31.19 11.61 15.60
#